data_AF-A0AAJ6QLS4-F1
#
_entry.id   AF-A0AAJ6QLS4-F1
#
_cell.length_a   1.000
_cell.length_b   1.000
_cell.length_c   1.000
_cell.angle_alpha   90.00
_cell.angle_beta   90.00
_cell.angle_gamma   90.00
#
_symmetry.space_group_name_H-M   'P 1'
#
loop_
_entity.id
_entity.type
_entity.pdbx_description
1 polymer ?
#
loop_
_entity_poly.entity_id
_entity_poly.type
_entity_poly.pdbx_seq_one_letter_code
_entity_poly.pdbx_strand_id
1 'polypeptide(L)'
;MATYDPSLVSNDPTLVGSRPSDYGASVDEKLPSEQSASHVYQIHNTLFRHHYNVTTAQGMQLYRVENSSCTPKKPDLTFHAGSNEAGPIVAVCKFLHFSRHIKVGLGDPSDINGIIYEDLLAQDHRHAKYRWQMTMQTAQGPERHSFLWTRTHSVGIKEDSKTNSLSNRNFKLVEEQTGKVVGVFTNAVWKYKETGRLVMFVDHGEEFDLMALITVLALYEKARRRRDSAAASGGGGGAQSFGAEDRVDDCDELRPSCSNCSKRLATCEYDSSSSLLWTNEEPPSRTRSTKSSPAGASQSDSAAATTANSLNILGRWGDAFAASQAVPSLNITDLELMMQWCNSTHKSVSRGEHTDHIWRFRASEEAITHPFLMHGLLALSSLHIARTKHDTQQRPIYLSTAVAHQAQALALFRERLSDINSSNARAMFAFASVVVYYTFGLPHAPESSDPWANVDDLIQIFTLARGVQHILKQATSVIKSDEWSMIFKVEDLNEDYLRDAQSSLERLHEVNNACGAQDDTHDTAAYEIALDRLAEMLAEARTGLSSVSISCRWAIRQLPEFMELLRERKPLALVMLAYHCVVFHHLRDAWYMGDRGSRVARALWEVLDDKWRPLIESHMLEIFGETHPVNTPDTAGIEHQETIS
;
A
#
# COMPACT_ATOMS: atom_id res chain seq x y z
N MET A 1 -10.38 3.15 59.50
CA MET A 1 -8.95 3.05 59.88
C MET A 1 -8.17 2.80 58.61
N ALA A 2 -7.19 3.60 58.21
CA ALA A 2 -6.70 4.86 58.78
C ALA A 2 -6.36 5.85 57.65
N THR A 3 -6.33 7.15 57.98
CA THR A 3 -6.07 8.28 57.06
C THR A 3 -4.59 8.42 56.72
N TYR A 4 -4.27 8.94 55.54
CA TYR A 4 -2.91 9.32 55.14
C TYR A 4 -2.78 10.86 55.13
N ASP A 5 -1.67 11.36 55.65
CA ASP A 5 -1.47 12.78 55.99
C ASP A 5 -0.41 13.44 55.08
N PRO A 6 -0.74 14.49 54.31
CA PRO A 6 0.16 15.07 53.32
C PRO A 6 0.96 16.27 53.87
N SER A 7 1.87 16.04 54.82
CA SER A 7 2.71 17.14 55.37
C SER A 7 4.16 16.76 55.70
N LEU A 8 4.91 16.22 54.72
CA LEU A 8 6.39 16.18 54.77
C LEU A 8 7.00 16.54 53.40
N VAL A 9 7.02 17.85 53.12
CA VAL A 9 7.92 18.44 52.11
C VAL A 9 9.16 18.94 52.83
N SER A 10 10.34 18.42 52.44
CA SER A 10 11.63 19.00 52.81
C SER A 10 12.42 19.20 51.52
N ASN A 11 12.74 20.45 51.22
CA ASN A 11 13.49 20.84 50.02
C ASN A 11 14.97 20.49 50.15
N ASP A 12 15.59 19.98 49.09
CA ASP A 12 17.03 20.09 48.86
C ASP A 12 17.29 20.34 47.35
N PRO A 13 17.86 21.50 46.94
CA PRO A 13 17.79 21.95 45.55
C PRO A 13 19.08 21.70 44.75
N THR A 14 19.27 20.49 44.21
CA THR A 14 20.22 20.25 43.12
C THR A 14 19.65 19.27 42.08
N LEU A 15 20.13 19.37 40.83
CA LEU A 15 19.72 18.59 39.63
C LEU A 15 18.40 19.01 38.94
N VAL A 16 18.37 20.24 38.42
CA VAL A 16 17.48 20.58 37.29
C VAL A 16 18.04 19.96 36.01
N GLY A 17 17.48 18.82 35.61
CA GLY A 17 17.71 18.23 34.28
C GLY A 17 17.02 19.05 33.20
N SER A 18 17.80 19.78 32.40
CA SER A 18 17.27 20.68 31.36
C SER A 18 16.66 19.90 30.19
N ARG A 19 15.48 20.34 29.72
CA ARG A 19 14.95 19.97 28.39
C ARG A 19 15.93 20.40 27.30
N PRO A 20 16.24 19.56 26.29
CA PRO A 20 16.71 20.03 25.01
C PRO A 20 15.52 20.61 24.22
N SER A 21 15.62 21.90 23.88
CA SER A 21 14.72 22.62 22.99
C SER A 21 14.93 22.26 21.52
N ASP A 22 14.06 22.80 20.66
CA ASP A 22 14.18 22.82 19.20
C ASP A 22 15.61 23.00 18.68
N TYR A 23 15.99 22.18 17.71
CA TYR A 23 17.03 22.50 16.73
C TYR A 23 16.61 22.02 15.33
N GLY A 24 15.69 22.78 14.72
CA GLY A 24 15.59 22.85 13.28
C GLY A 24 16.71 23.74 12.74
N ALA A 25 17.89 23.16 12.47
CA ALA A 25 18.99 23.86 11.81
C ALA A 25 19.53 23.05 10.64
N SER A 26 19.36 23.60 9.43
CA SER A 26 19.95 23.07 8.20
C SER A 26 21.47 23.21 8.23
N VAL A 27 22.18 22.17 8.66
CA VAL A 27 23.62 22.04 8.37
C VAL A 27 23.76 21.51 6.95
N ASP A 28 23.95 22.42 5.99
CA ASP A 28 24.44 22.08 4.66
C ASP A 28 25.89 21.64 4.78
N GLU A 29 26.08 20.38 5.15
CA GLU A 29 27.40 19.75 5.19
C GLU A 29 27.95 19.69 3.76
N LYS A 30 28.96 20.52 3.51
CA LYS A 30 29.58 20.72 2.20
C LYS A 30 30.02 19.37 1.62
N LEU A 31 29.40 18.93 0.53
CA LEU A 31 29.82 17.71 -0.16
C LEU A 31 31.32 17.79 -0.52
N PRO A 32 32.09 16.71 -0.33
CA PRO A 32 33.47 16.64 -0.82
C PRO A 32 33.53 16.90 -2.33
N SER A 33 34.56 17.61 -2.79
CA SER A 33 34.79 17.84 -4.23
C SER A 33 35.28 16.56 -4.90
N GLU A 34 35.08 16.42 -6.22
CA GLU A 34 35.61 15.26 -6.99
C GLU A 34 37.15 15.13 -6.90
N GLN A 35 37.86 16.22 -6.56
CA GLN A 35 39.30 16.23 -6.29
C GLN A 35 39.72 15.43 -5.03
N SER A 36 38.76 15.02 -4.19
CA SER A 36 38.97 14.15 -3.02
C SER A 36 38.41 12.74 -3.21
N ALA A 37 38.08 12.34 -4.45
CA ALA A 37 37.64 10.98 -4.75
C ALA A 37 38.80 9.98 -4.67
N SER A 38 38.56 8.86 -3.99
CA SER A 38 39.45 7.69 -4.01
C SER A 38 39.24 6.88 -5.28
N HIS A 39 37.98 6.50 -5.54
CA HIS A 39 37.60 5.71 -6.72
C HIS A 39 36.41 6.36 -7.45
N VAL A 40 36.41 6.24 -8.78
CA VAL A 40 35.35 6.75 -9.64
C VAL A 40 34.97 5.68 -10.66
N TYR A 41 33.69 5.28 -10.62
CA TYR A 41 33.10 4.27 -11.48
C TYR A 41 32.06 4.90 -12.41
N GLN A 42 32.18 4.65 -13.70
CA GLN A 42 31.22 5.04 -14.73
C GLN A 42 30.34 3.85 -15.07
N ILE A 43 29.03 4.09 -15.17
CA ILE A 43 28.04 3.03 -15.41
C ILE A 43 27.34 3.32 -16.73
N HIS A 44 27.50 2.42 -17.70
CA HIS A 44 26.92 2.51 -19.03
C HIS A 44 25.85 1.44 -19.23
N ASN A 45 24.88 1.67 -20.12
CA ASN A 45 23.87 0.68 -20.52
C ASN A 45 23.84 0.51 -22.05
N THR A 46 23.39 -0.65 -22.51
CA THR A 46 23.12 -0.86 -23.94
C THR A 46 21.76 -0.33 -24.36
N LEU A 47 21.54 -0.22 -25.68
CA LEU A 47 20.34 0.38 -26.30
C LEU A 47 19.02 -0.19 -25.74
N PHE A 48 18.99 -1.49 -25.41
CA PHE A 48 17.83 -2.19 -24.87
C PHE A 48 17.94 -2.51 -23.35
N ARG A 49 19.02 -2.04 -22.68
CA ARG A 49 19.23 -2.09 -21.22
C ARG A 49 19.16 -3.46 -20.53
N HIS A 50 19.40 -4.54 -21.28
CA HIS A 50 19.54 -5.91 -20.76
C HIS A 50 20.79 -6.13 -19.89
N HIS A 51 21.75 -5.20 -19.92
CA HIS A 51 22.94 -5.24 -19.09
C HIS A 51 23.54 -3.85 -18.87
N TYR A 52 24.29 -3.73 -17.78
CA TYR A 52 25.12 -2.57 -17.46
C TYR A 52 26.60 -2.93 -17.54
N ASN A 53 27.44 -2.00 -17.99
CA ASN A 53 28.90 -2.13 -17.93
C ASN A 53 29.42 -1.12 -16.91
N VAL A 54 30.25 -1.59 -15.96
CA VAL A 54 30.92 -0.73 -14.97
C VAL A 54 32.38 -0.58 -15.36
N THR A 55 32.81 0.66 -15.61
CA THR A 55 34.18 1.01 -16.00
C THR A 55 34.82 1.92 -14.97
N THR A 56 36.14 1.84 -14.80
CA THR A 56 36.91 2.84 -14.04
C THR A 56 36.96 4.17 -14.79
N ALA A 57 37.36 5.25 -14.12
CA ALA A 57 37.67 6.53 -14.77
C ALA A 57 38.71 6.44 -15.90
N GLN A 58 39.53 5.39 -15.93
CA GLN A 58 40.54 5.11 -16.97
C GLN A 58 39.96 4.33 -18.17
N GLY A 59 38.66 4.00 -18.16
CA GLY A 59 37.97 3.27 -19.23
C GLY A 59 38.09 1.75 -19.18
N MET A 60 38.77 1.18 -18.17
CA MET A 60 38.86 -0.27 -18.00
C MET A 60 37.54 -0.83 -17.46
N GLN A 61 36.95 -1.81 -18.13
CA GLN A 61 35.71 -2.46 -17.68
C GLN A 61 36.00 -3.49 -16.59
N LEU A 62 35.46 -3.25 -15.39
CA LEU A 62 35.60 -4.14 -14.24
C LEU A 62 34.48 -5.18 -14.17
N TYR A 63 33.26 -4.77 -14.48
CA TYR A 63 32.09 -5.63 -14.34
C TYR A 63 31.16 -5.53 -15.55
N ARG A 64 30.57 -6.67 -15.90
CA ARG A 64 29.37 -6.77 -16.74
C ARG A 64 28.22 -7.25 -15.86
N VAL A 65 27.15 -6.47 -15.79
CA VAL A 65 25.98 -6.74 -14.94
C VAL A 65 24.82 -7.18 -15.83
N GLU A 66 24.44 -8.45 -15.80
CA GLU A 66 23.20 -8.95 -16.43
C GLU A 66 21.99 -8.35 -15.69
N ASN A 67 20.99 -7.85 -16.44
CA ASN A 67 19.74 -7.33 -15.89
C ASN A 67 18.58 -8.24 -16.30
N SER A 68 18.28 -9.24 -15.47
CA SER A 68 17.22 -10.20 -15.73
C SER A 68 15.86 -9.66 -15.27
N SER A 69 14.91 -9.59 -16.19
CA SER A 69 13.52 -9.20 -15.90
C SER A 69 12.60 -10.42 -16.01
N CYS A 70 11.87 -10.72 -14.93
CA CYS A 70 10.82 -11.75 -14.91
C CYS A 70 11.37 -13.17 -15.19
N THR A 71 12.29 -13.64 -14.35
CA THR A 71 12.80 -15.02 -14.36
C THR A 71 12.93 -15.52 -12.92
N PRO A 72 11.95 -16.29 -12.39
CA PRO A 72 11.86 -16.58 -10.94
C PRO A 72 13.11 -17.25 -10.34
N LYS A 73 13.81 -18.07 -11.14
CA LYS A 73 15.01 -18.82 -10.73
C LYS A 73 16.34 -18.09 -10.88
N LYS A 74 16.39 -16.89 -11.47
CA LYS A 74 17.63 -16.08 -11.57
C LYS A 74 17.63 -14.90 -10.58
N PRO A 75 18.81 -14.35 -10.22
CA PRO A 75 18.92 -13.00 -9.66
C PRO A 75 18.40 -11.93 -10.64
N ASP A 76 17.92 -10.81 -10.13
CA ASP A 76 17.51 -9.65 -10.94
C ASP A 76 18.71 -8.90 -11.53
N LEU A 77 19.83 -8.86 -10.79
CA LEU A 77 21.13 -8.40 -11.27
C LEU A 77 22.21 -9.44 -10.94
N THR A 78 23.05 -9.76 -11.91
CA THR A 78 24.20 -10.68 -11.78
C THR A 78 25.47 -9.97 -12.22
N PHE A 79 26.46 -9.82 -11.35
CA PHE A 79 27.74 -9.16 -11.64
C PHE A 79 28.78 -10.21 -12.04
N HIS A 80 29.23 -10.14 -13.29
CA HIS A 80 30.36 -10.91 -13.82
C HIS A 80 31.62 -10.05 -13.79
N ALA A 81 32.74 -10.61 -13.34
CA ALA A 81 34.04 -9.94 -13.42
C ALA A 81 34.54 -9.86 -14.87
N GLY A 82 35.07 -8.71 -15.26
CA GLY A 82 35.53 -8.42 -16.62
C GLY A 82 34.44 -7.92 -17.57
N SER A 83 34.66 -8.10 -18.87
CA SER A 83 33.84 -7.51 -19.93
C SER A 83 32.68 -8.37 -20.43
N ASN A 84 32.66 -9.66 -20.11
CA ASN A 84 31.82 -10.67 -20.76
C ASN A 84 31.03 -11.52 -19.73
N GLU A 85 29.90 -12.09 -20.16
CA GLU A 85 29.05 -13.00 -19.34
C GLU A 85 29.75 -14.32 -18.96
N ALA A 86 30.86 -14.67 -19.63
CA ALA A 86 31.69 -15.82 -19.26
C ALA A 86 32.64 -15.55 -18.08
N GLY A 87 32.63 -14.33 -17.51
CA GLY A 87 33.37 -14.00 -16.30
C GLY A 87 32.73 -14.61 -15.05
N PRO A 88 33.52 -14.90 -13.99
CA PRO A 88 33.01 -15.47 -12.75
C PRO A 88 32.02 -14.50 -12.08
N ILE A 89 31.00 -15.05 -11.42
CA ILE A 89 29.99 -14.25 -10.71
C ILE A 89 30.60 -13.78 -9.39
N VAL A 90 30.62 -12.47 -9.18
CA VAL A 90 31.19 -11.85 -7.97
C VAL A 90 30.15 -11.22 -7.06
N ALA A 91 28.94 -10.94 -7.56
CA ALA A 91 27.82 -10.49 -6.75
C ALA A 91 26.49 -10.73 -7.44
N VAL A 92 25.42 -10.88 -6.65
CA VAL A 92 24.05 -11.09 -7.11
C VAL A 92 23.06 -10.25 -6.31
N CYS A 93 21.96 -9.86 -6.93
CA CYS A 93 20.89 -9.11 -6.27
C CYS A 93 19.53 -9.68 -6.67
N LYS A 94 18.64 -9.85 -5.68
CA LYS A 94 17.26 -10.30 -5.90
C LYS A 94 16.26 -9.34 -5.28
N PHE A 95 15.29 -8.92 -6.10
CA PHE A 95 14.17 -8.11 -5.66
C PHE A 95 13.11 -9.03 -5.05
N LEU A 96 12.97 -8.95 -3.74
CA LEU A 96 11.95 -9.69 -3.01
C LEU A 96 10.55 -9.20 -3.46
N HIS A 97 9.74 -10.14 -3.96
CA HIS A 97 8.38 -9.86 -4.44
C HIS A 97 7.54 -9.19 -3.35
N PHE A 98 6.75 -8.17 -3.73
CA PHE A 98 5.93 -7.34 -2.84
C PHE A 98 6.68 -6.63 -1.69
N SER A 99 8.01 -6.65 -1.69
CA SER A 99 8.83 -6.05 -0.65
C SER A 99 9.58 -4.81 -1.15
N ARG A 100 9.66 -3.79 -0.30
CA ARG A 100 10.52 -2.61 -0.54
C ARG A 100 12.01 -2.96 -0.38
N HIS A 101 12.32 -3.95 0.45
CA HIS A 101 13.67 -4.43 0.74
C HIS A 101 14.24 -5.19 -0.47
N ILE A 102 15.57 -5.34 -0.49
CA ILE A 102 16.33 -5.99 -1.58
C ILE A 102 17.34 -6.92 -0.91
N LYS A 103 17.51 -8.14 -1.41
CA LYS A 103 18.56 -9.05 -0.94
C LYS A 103 19.75 -8.98 -1.88
N VAL A 104 20.95 -8.91 -1.31
CA VAL A 104 22.24 -8.84 -2.02
C VAL A 104 23.10 -10.02 -1.58
N GLY A 105 23.89 -10.58 -2.49
CA GLY A 105 24.92 -11.57 -2.20
C GLY A 105 26.25 -11.14 -2.81
N LEU A 106 27.34 -11.28 -2.07
CA LEU A 106 28.71 -11.07 -2.53
C LEU A 106 29.40 -12.44 -2.60
N GLY A 107 29.94 -12.79 -3.77
CA GLY A 107 30.40 -14.13 -4.12
C GLY A 107 29.55 -14.79 -5.21
N ASP A 108 29.97 -15.98 -5.66
CA ASP A 108 29.26 -16.77 -6.66
C ASP A 108 28.08 -17.51 -5.99
N PRO A 109 26.83 -17.40 -6.47
CA PRO A 109 25.69 -18.14 -5.91
C PRO A 109 25.84 -19.67 -6.00
N SER A 110 26.75 -20.17 -6.83
CA SER A 110 27.10 -21.59 -6.95
C SER A 110 28.02 -22.08 -5.81
N ASP A 111 28.77 -21.16 -5.17
CA ASP A 111 29.57 -21.45 -3.97
C ASP A 111 28.81 -21.05 -2.71
N ILE A 112 28.01 -22.00 -2.22
CA ILE A 112 27.13 -21.85 -1.05
C ILE A 112 27.88 -21.43 0.22
N ASN A 113 29.17 -21.77 0.35
CA ASN A 113 29.97 -21.45 1.53
C ASN A 113 30.81 -20.17 1.35
N GLY A 114 31.06 -19.75 0.11
CA GLY A 114 31.77 -18.51 -0.24
C GLY A 114 30.87 -17.27 -0.31
N ILE A 115 29.56 -17.43 -0.57
CA ILE A 115 28.65 -16.29 -0.75
C ILE A 115 28.14 -15.68 0.58
N ILE A 116 28.36 -14.38 0.75
CA ILE A 116 27.87 -13.59 1.90
C ILE A 116 26.60 -12.85 1.49
N TYR A 117 25.47 -13.14 2.16
CA TYR A 117 24.19 -12.47 1.91
C TYR A 117 23.92 -11.34 2.89
N GLU A 118 23.49 -10.19 2.36
CA GLU A 118 23.16 -8.98 3.10
C GLU A 118 21.81 -8.39 2.65
N ASP A 119 21.11 -7.74 3.58
CA ASP A 119 19.81 -7.09 3.30
C ASP A 119 19.97 -5.57 3.13
N LEU A 120 19.45 -5.06 2.00
CA LEU A 120 19.30 -3.65 1.73
C LEU A 120 17.87 -3.20 2.10
N LEU A 121 17.75 -2.66 3.31
CA LEU A 121 16.50 -2.37 3.99
C LEU A 121 16.04 -0.93 3.77
N ALA A 122 14.89 -0.72 3.12
CA ALA A 122 14.30 0.62 3.02
C ALA A 122 13.86 1.13 4.40
N GLN A 123 14.30 2.33 4.77
CA GLN A 123 14.06 2.95 6.08
C GLN A 123 12.83 3.88 6.08
N ASP A 124 12.22 4.13 4.92
CA ASP A 124 11.02 4.95 4.80
C ASP A 124 10.02 4.41 3.76
N HIS A 125 8.86 5.06 3.68
CA HIS A 125 7.80 4.78 2.70
C HIS A 125 7.92 5.63 1.42
N ARG A 126 8.80 6.64 1.40
CA ARG A 126 9.01 7.56 0.28
C ARG A 126 10.10 7.06 -0.69
N HIS A 127 10.73 5.93 -0.38
CA HIS A 127 11.86 5.35 -1.10
C HIS A 127 13.07 6.28 -1.17
N ALA A 128 13.28 7.09 -0.12
CA ALA A 128 14.37 8.07 -0.05
C ALA A 128 15.58 7.57 0.74
N LYS A 129 15.40 6.62 1.68
CA LYS A 129 16.46 6.06 2.53
C LYS A 129 16.50 4.52 2.49
N TYR A 130 17.70 3.96 2.34
CA TYR A 130 17.96 2.51 2.41
C TYR A 130 19.25 2.22 3.17
N ARG A 131 19.18 1.30 4.12
CA ARG A 131 20.30 0.89 4.99
C ARG A 131 20.79 -0.49 4.58
N TRP A 132 22.10 -0.69 4.59
CA TRP A 132 22.74 -2.01 4.52
C TRP A 132 23.85 -2.08 5.56
N GLN A 133 24.36 -3.29 5.82
CA GLN A 133 25.44 -3.54 6.76
C GLN A 133 26.47 -4.46 6.12
N MET A 134 27.70 -4.38 6.60
CA MET A 134 28.79 -5.27 6.18
C MET A 134 29.83 -5.35 7.29
N THR A 135 30.55 -6.46 7.34
CA THR A 135 31.69 -6.62 8.25
C THR A 135 32.93 -6.02 7.60
N MET A 136 33.60 -5.11 8.30
CA MET A 136 34.80 -4.43 7.84
C MET A 136 36.00 -4.80 8.71
N GLN A 137 37.19 -4.88 8.12
CA GLN A 137 38.43 -5.10 8.86
C GLN A 137 38.98 -3.75 9.36
N THR A 138 38.91 -3.52 10.67
CA THR A 138 39.49 -2.33 11.33
C THR A 138 40.80 -2.70 12.03
N ALA A 139 41.53 -1.69 12.52
CA ALA A 139 42.75 -1.92 13.28
C ALA A 139 42.51 -2.63 14.63
N GLN A 140 41.27 -2.66 15.12
CA GLN A 140 40.85 -3.38 16.33
C GLN A 140 40.30 -4.79 16.04
N GLY A 141 40.01 -5.14 14.78
CA GLY A 141 39.46 -6.43 14.36
C GLY A 141 38.29 -6.30 13.38
N PRO A 142 37.53 -7.38 13.12
CA PRO A 142 36.35 -7.32 12.27
C PRO A 142 35.17 -6.65 13.01
N GLU A 143 34.74 -5.48 12.54
CA GLU A 143 33.61 -4.73 13.09
C GLU A 143 32.43 -4.63 12.10
N ARG A 144 31.21 -4.49 12.61
CA ARG A 144 29.98 -4.49 11.79
C ARG A 144 29.51 -3.05 11.52
N HIS A 145 29.86 -2.51 10.36
CA HIS A 145 29.52 -1.14 9.99
C HIS A 145 28.11 -1.06 9.36
N SER A 146 27.50 0.13 9.40
CA SER A 146 26.16 0.36 8.84
C SER A 146 26.16 1.58 7.94
N PHE A 147 25.58 1.42 6.74
CA PHE A 147 25.65 2.43 5.69
C PHE A 147 24.27 2.77 5.17
N LEU A 148 24.01 4.07 5.02
CA LEU A 148 22.72 4.63 4.64
C LEU A 148 22.81 5.35 3.29
N TRP A 149 22.19 4.77 2.28
CA TRP A 149 21.85 5.47 1.04
C TRP A 149 20.72 6.46 1.32
N THR A 150 20.95 7.75 1.06
CA THR A 150 19.95 8.82 1.15
C THR A 150 19.83 9.55 -0.18
N ARG A 151 18.62 9.71 -0.70
CA ARG A 151 18.33 10.48 -1.92
C ARG A 151 18.61 11.97 -1.71
N THR A 152 19.24 12.63 -2.68
CA THR A 152 19.57 14.07 -2.60
C THR A 152 19.06 14.86 -3.81
N HIS A 153 18.63 16.09 -3.56
CA HIS A 153 18.24 17.07 -4.59
C HIS A 153 19.34 18.12 -4.87
N SER A 154 20.26 18.30 -3.93
CA SER A 154 21.44 19.16 -4.04
C SER A 154 22.71 18.33 -4.34
N VAL A 155 23.09 18.24 -5.61
CA VAL A 155 24.44 17.80 -6.02
C VAL A 155 24.93 18.66 -7.19
N GLY A 156 25.56 19.77 -6.84
CA GLY A 156 26.30 20.62 -7.77
C GLY A 156 27.77 20.20 -7.82
N ILE A 157 28.10 19.19 -8.62
CA ILE A 157 29.49 18.95 -9.02
C ILE A 157 29.81 20.00 -10.10
N LYS A 158 30.57 21.03 -9.72
CA LYS A 158 31.41 21.76 -10.69
C LYS A 158 32.61 20.85 -10.97
N GLU A 159 33.03 20.60 -12.21
CA GLU A 159 32.85 21.40 -13.43
C GLU A 159 32.14 20.63 -14.58
N ASP A 160 31.70 21.35 -15.61
CA ASP A 160 31.30 20.85 -16.95
C ASP A 160 30.05 19.97 -17.15
N SER A 161 29.09 19.90 -16.21
CA SER A 161 27.70 19.55 -16.61
C SER A 161 26.61 20.23 -15.80
N LYS A 162 25.58 20.73 -16.50
CA LYS A 162 24.34 21.27 -15.89
C LYS A 162 23.50 20.12 -15.32
N THR A 163 23.77 19.70 -14.09
CA THR A 163 22.92 18.75 -13.36
C THR A 163 21.59 19.43 -13.02
N ASN A 164 20.47 18.78 -13.39
CA ASN A 164 19.14 19.34 -13.17
C ASN A 164 18.68 19.04 -11.72
N SER A 165 18.28 20.06 -10.96
CA SER A 165 17.85 19.90 -9.54
C SER A 165 16.57 19.07 -9.39
N LEU A 166 15.82 18.86 -10.48
CA LEU A 166 14.70 17.93 -10.55
C LEU A 166 15.13 16.45 -10.76
N SER A 167 16.43 16.13 -10.80
CA SER A 167 16.91 14.75 -10.98
C SER A 167 16.64 13.89 -9.74
N ASN A 168 15.48 13.24 -9.74
CA ASN A 168 14.98 12.31 -8.73
C ASN A 168 15.79 10.99 -8.58
N ARG A 169 17.07 10.96 -9.01
CA ARG A 169 17.91 9.76 -9.19
C ARG A 169 19.33 9.87 -8.62
N ASN A 170 19.62 10.89 -7.80
CA ASN A 170 20.91 11.05 -7.15
C ASN A 170 20.84 10.52 -5.70
N PHE A 171 21.92 9.89 -5.23
CA PHE A 171 22.02 9.31 -3.90
C PHE A 171 23.37 9.63 -3.25
N LYS A 172 23.39 9.90 -1.95
CA LYS A 172 24.61 9.91 -1.12
C LYS A 172 24.65 8.67 -0.22
N LEU A 173 25.82 8.07 -0.06
CA LEU A 173 26.10 7.01 0.89
C LEU A 173 26.76 7.63 2.12
N VAL A 174 26.18 7.38 3.29
CA VAL A 174 26.63 7.90 4.58
C VAL A 174 26.96 6.72 5.50
N GLU A 175 28.10 6.77 6.18
CA GLU A 175 28.41 5.84 7.28
C GLU A 175 27.66 6.29 8.53
N GLU A 176 26.81 5.43 9.11
CA GLU A 176 25.94 5.82 10.24
C GLU A 176 26.72 6.05 11.55
N GLN A 177 27.87 5.38 11.73
CA GLN A 177 28.73 5.54 12.90
C GLN A 177 29.38 6.92 12.98
N THR A 178 29.83 7.46 11.84
CA THR A 178 30.62 8.71 11.77
C THR A 178 29.84 9.89 11.21
N GLY A 179 28.68 9.65 10.58
CA GLY A 179 27.91 10.64 9.84
C GLY A 179 28.56 11.06 8.51
N LYS A 180 29.74 10.53 8.17
CA LYS A 180 30.54 10.97 7.03
C LYS A 180 29.93 10.49 5.70
N VAL A 181 29.90 11.38 4.70
CA VAL A 181 29.61 10.99 3.30
C VAL A 181 30.80 10.20 2.75
N VAL A 182 30.58 8.91 2.48
CA VAL A 182 31.61 7.98 1.97
C VAL A 182 31.50 7.73 0.46
N GLY A 183 30.37 8.06 -0.16
CA GLY A 183 30.21 8.03 -1.62
C GLY A 183 28.98 8.77 -2.13
N VAL A 184 28.95 9.10 -3.43
CA VAL A 184 27.85 9.79 -4.10
C VAL A 184 27.63 9.21 -5.49
N PHE A 185 26.37 8.91 -5.82
CA PHE A 185 25.94 8.51 -7.15
C PHE A 185 25.13 9.63 -7.83
N THR A 186 25.49 9.93 -9.08
CA THR A 186 24.82 10.92 -9.93
C THR A 186 24.34 10.30 -11.24
N ASN A 187 23.09 10.57 -11.61
CA ASN A 187 22.51 10.08 -12.87
C ASN A 187 22.84 11.03 -14.03
N ALA A 188 23.39 10.51 -15.13
CA ALA A 188 23.62 11.29 -16.35
C ALA A 188 22.29 11.62 -17.05
N VAL A 189 21.98 12.91 -17.24
CA VAL A 189 20.68 13.37 -17.78
C VAL A 189 20.70 13.57 -19.31
N TRP A 190 21.88 13.74 -19.92
CA TRP A 190 22.02 14.27 -21.29
C TRP A 190 22.87 13.43 -22.26
N LYS A 191 23.36 12.26 -21.85
CA LYS A 191 24.17 11.38 -22.72
C LYS A 191 23.44 10.07 -23.02
N TYR A 192 23.24 9.79 -24.30
CA TYR A 192 22.72 8.50 -24.76
C TYR A 192 23.67 7.39 -24.29
N LYS A 193 23.13 6.35 -23.63
CA LYS A 193 23.84 5.17 -23.06
C LYS A 193 24.62 5.36 -21.73
N GLU A 194 24.64 6.54 -21.12
CA GLU A 194 25.25 6.73 -19.78
C GLU A 194 24.17 6.61 -18.69
N THR A 195 24.35 5.72 -17.72
CA THR A 195 23.40 5.47 -16.61
C THR A 195 23.68 6.42 -15.44
N GLY A 196 24.97 6.61 -15.13
CA GLY A 196 25.42 7.50 -14.06
C GLY A 196 26.88 7.25 -13.67
N ARG A 197 27.34 7.99 -12.67
CA ARG A 197 28.68 7.91 -12.08
C ARG A 197 28.56 7.69 -10.57
N LEU A 198 29.29 6.70 -10.05
CA LEU A 198 29.52 6.52 -8.61
C LEU A 198 30.92 7.07 -8.26
N VAL A 199 30.99 7.91 -7.23
CA VAL A 199 32.22 8.48 -6.69
C VAL A 199 32.37 8.04 -5.24
N MET A 200 33.49 7.43 -4.90
CA MET A 200 33.81 6.96 -3.54
C MET A 200 34.88 7.87 -2.92
N PHE A 201 34.65 8.34 -1.69
CA PHE A 201 35.53 9.26 -0.95
C PHE A 201 36.34 8.56 0.17
N VAL A 202 36.35 7.23 0.14
CA VAL A 202 37.07 6.36 1.07
C VAL A 202 37.70 5.22 0.29
N ASP A 203 38.80 4.69 0.82
CA ASP A 203 39.37 3.41 0.39
C ASP A 203 39.11 2.40 1.50
N HIS A 204 38.16 1.50 1.26
CA HIS A 204 37.73 0.45 2.19
C HIS A 204 37.84 -0.95 1.56
N GLY A 205 38.58 -1.05 0.45
CA GLY A 205 38.78 -2.30 -0.30
C GLY A 205 37.71 -2.58 -1.36
N GLU A 206 38.03 -3.50 -2.27
CA GLU A 206 37.24 -3.79 -3.47
C GLU A 206 35.85 -4.38 -3.15
N GLU A 207 35.71 -5.17 -2.08
CA GLU A 207 34.42 -5.73 -1.66
C GLU A 207 33.43 -4.66 -1.20
N PHE A 208 33.92 -3.60 -0.53
CA PHE A 208 33.09 -2.47 -0.10
C PHE A 208 32.59 -1.67 -1.32
N ASP A 209 33.48 -1.40 -2.29
CA ASP A 209 33.11 -0.72 -3.53
C ASP A 209 32.16 -1.57 -4.37
N LEU A 210 32.34 -2.89 -4.43
CA LEU A 210 31.40 -3.83 -5.05
C LEU A 210 30.03 -3.80 -4.37
N MET A 211 29.98 -3.79 -3.03
CA MET A 211 28.75 -3.67 -2.25
C MET A 211 28.03 -2.33 -2.49
N ALA A 212 28.77 -1.23 -2.56
CA ALA A 212 28.24 0.09 -2.93
C ALA A 212 27.69 0.09 -4.37
N LEU A 213 28.40 -0.52 -5.32
CA LEU A 213 28.00 -0.64 -6.73
C LEU A 213 26.71 -1.46 -6.89
N ILE A 214 26.63 -2.65 -6.29
CA ILE A 214 25.43 -3.50 -6.44
C ILE A 214 24.22 -2.91 -5.72
N THR A 215 24.39 -2.33 -4.53
CA THR A 215 23.28 -1.67 -3.83
C THR A 215 22.76 -0.46 -4.59
N VAL A 216 23.62 0.40 -5.14
CA VAL A 216 23.16 1.59 -5.89
C VAL A 216 22.54 1.24 -7.24
N LEU A 217 23.06 0.24 -7.95
CA LEU A 217 22.46 -0.28 -9.18
C LEU A 217 21.10 -0.94 -8.91
N ALA A 218 20.97 -1.69 -7.82
CA ALA A 218 19.71 -2.27 -7.39
C ALA A 218 18.65 -1.19 -7.09
N LEU A 219 19.03 -0.09 -6.41
CA LEU A 219 18.15 1.06 -6.18
C LEU A 219 17.73 1.75 -7.48
N TYR A 220 18.69 1.96 -8.40
CA TYR A 220 18.45 2.56 -9.70
C TYR A 220 17.45 1.73 -10.53
N GLU A 221 17.72 0.44 -10.67
CA GLU A 221 16.92 -0.48 -11.47
C GLU A 221 15.53 -0.69 -10.86
N LYS A 222 15.43 -0.87 -9.54
CA LYS A 222 14.12 -0.99 -8.86
C LYS A 222 13.30 0.30 -8.96
N ALA A 223 13.93 1.47 -9.01
CA ALA A 223 13.24 2.74 -9.26
C ALA A 223 12.83 2.92 -10.74
N ARG A 224 13.62 2.40 -11.69
CA ARG A 224 13.29 2.35 -13.12
C ARG A 224 12.06 1.47 -13.37
N ARG A 225 12.09 0.19 -12.95
CA ARG A 225 10.98 -0.76 -13.15
C ARG A 225 9.65 -0.21 -12.63
N ARG A 226 9.65 0.43 -11.44
CA ARG A 226 8.47 1.12 -10.87
C ARG A 226 7.92 2.25 -11.74
N ARG A 227 8.80 3.04 -12.39
CA ARG A 227 8.37 4.09 -13.33
C ARG A 227 7.78 3.49 -14.60
N ASP A 228 8.40 2.44 -15.13
CA ASP A 228 7.95 1.84 -16.39
C ASP A 228 6.56 1.19 -16.20
N SER A 229 6.29 0.59 -15.03
CA SER A 229 4.93 0.16 -14.64
C SER A 229 3.92 1.32 -14.54
N ALA A 230 4.33 2.48 -14.01
CA ALA A 230 3.47 3.67 -13.90
C ALA A 230 3.24 4.38 -15.26
N ALA A 231 4.20 4.30 -16.18
CA ALA A 231 4.08 4.81 -17.53
C ALA A 231 3.19 3.91 -18.41
N ALA A 232 3.30 2.58 -18.25
CA ALA A 232 2.43 1.62 -18.92
C ALA A 232 0.94 1.81 -18.56
N SER A 233 0.64 2.25 -17.34
CA SER A 233 -0.72 2.62 -16.91
C SER A 233 -1.23 3.98 -17.42
N GLY A 234 -0.43 4.71 -18.21
CA GLY A 234 -0.76 6.06 -18.70
C GLY A 234 -0.62 6.28 -20.22
N GLY A 235 -0.26 5.25 -20.99
CA GLY A 235 -0.02 5.34 -22.43
C GLY A 235 -1.06 4.61 -23.27
N GLY A 236 -2.05 5.33 -23.81
CA GLY A 236 -3.01 4.78 -24.78
C GLY A 236 -2.56 4.98 -26.22
N GLY A 237 -2.55 3.90 -27.01
CA GLY A 237 -2.54 3.93 -28.48
C GLY A 237 -1.17 3.72 -29.16
N GLY A 238 -1.06 2.65 -29.97
CA GLY A 238 0.10 2.41 -30.83
C GLY A 238 0.40 0.92 -31.10
N ALA A 239 -0.48 0.23 -31.81
CA ALA A 239 -0.24 -1.16 -32.19
C ALA A 239 0.68 -1.26 -33.43
N GLN A 240 1.69 -2.13 -33.38
CA GLN A 240 2.22 -2.81 -34.56
C GLN A 240 2.86 -4.16 -34.16
N SER A 241 2.41 -5.22 -34.81
CA SER A 241 2.85 -6.61 -34.59
C SER A 241 3.93 -7.01 -35.59
N PHE A 242 5.01 -7.68 -35.14
CA PHE A 242 5.80 -8.60 -35.98
C PHE A 242 6.60 -9.60 -35.12
N GLY A 243 6.76 -10.83 -35.62
CA GLY A 243 7.78 -11.79 -35.19
C GLY A 243 7.42 -12.64 -33.98
N ALA A 244 7.22 -13.94 -34.19
CA ALA A 244 7.20 -14.95 -33.14
C ALA A 244 8.39 -15.90 -33.34
N GLU A 245 9.18 -16.11 -32.29
CA GLU A 245 10.10 -17.24 -32.15
C GLU A 245 10.31 -17.52 -30.64
N ASP A 246 10.18 -18.79 -30.27
CA ASP A 246 10.38 -19.44 -28.96
C ASP A 246 10.23 -18.61 -27.67
N ARG A 247 8.99 -18.56 -27.17
CA ARG A 247 8.69 -18.28 -25.76
C ARG A 247 8.83 -19.58 -24.95
N VAL A 248 9.82 -19.65 -24.06
CA VAL A 248 9.77 -20.58 -22.94
C VAL A 248 8.74 -20.04 -21.95
N ASP A 249 7.61 -20.73 -21.81
CA ASP A 249 6.51 -20.28 -20.96
C ASP A 249 6.93 -20.18 -19.48
N ASP A 250 6.59 -19.05 -18.88
CA ASP A 250 7.00 -18.67 -17.52
C ASP A 250 6.46 -19.67 -16.46
N CYS A 251 7.23 -19.88 -15.40
CA CYS A 251 6.85 -20.79 -14.32
C CYS A 251 6.12 -20.00 -13.23
N ASP A 252 4.86 -20.35 -12.96
CA ASP A 252 3.99 -19.64 -12.02
C ASP A 252 4.25 -19.95 -10.52
N GLU A 253 5.23 -20.82 -10.24
CA GLU A 253 5.76 -21.18 -8.90
C GLU A 253 4.74 -21.56 -7.80
N LEU A 254 3.47 -21.81 -8.15
CA LEU A 254 2.41 -22.21 -7.22
C LEU A 254 2.79 -23.48 -6.44
N ARG A 255 3.00 -23.41 -5.13
CA ARG A 255 3.28 -24.60 -4.30
C ARG A 255 1.98 -25.37 -4.01
N PRO A 256 1.97 -26.72 -3.99
CA PRO A 256 3.12 -27.63 -4.12
C PRO A 256 3.36 -28.15 -5.55
N SER A 257 2.73 -27.59 -6.59
CA SER A 257 2.98 -27.95 -8.00
C SER A 257 2.53 -26.84 -8.95
N CYS A 258 3.44 -26.39 -9.82
CA CYS A 258 3.21 -25.26 -10.70
C CYS A 258 2.28 -25.67 -11.85
N SER A 259 1.55 -24.74 -12.46
CA SER A 259 0.57 -25.09 -13.50
C SER A 259 1.22 -25.82 -14.67
N ASN A 260 2.50 -25.55 -14.97
CA ASN A 260 3.23 -26.24 -16.04
C ASN A 260 3.67 -27.66 -15.66
N CYS A 261 4.16 -27.91 -14.44
CA CYS A 261 4.50 -29.26 -13.99
C CYS A 261 3.25 -30.12 -13.74
N SER A 262 2.20 -29.51 -13.20
CA SER A 262 0.87 -30.11 -13.05
C SER A 262 0.28 -30.57 -14.39
N LYS A 263 0.30 -29.70 -15.43
CA LYS A 263 -0.10 -30.07 -16.80
C LYS A 263 0.76 -31.16 -17.44
N ARG A 264 2.05 -31.22 -17.09
CA ARG A 264 3.00 -32.21 -17.62
C ARG A 264 3.04 -33.52 -16.83
N LEU A 265 2.26 -33.63 -15.75
CA LEU A 265 2.28 -34.77 -14.80
C LEU A 265 3.70 -35.09 -14.28
N ALA A 266 4.52 -34.04 -14.15
CA ALA A 266 5.90 -34.14 -13.68
C ALA A 266 5.99 -33.74 -12.20
N THR A 267 6.88 -34.39 -11.45
CA THR A 267 7.19 -34.00 -10.06
C THR A 267 7.68 -32.56 -10.04
N CYS A 268 7.06 -31.71 -9.23
CA CYS A 268 7.39 -30.30 -9.15
C CYS A 268 8.16 -30.03 -7.86
N GLU A 269 9.46 -29.80 -7.99
CA GLU A 269 10.36 -29.60 -6.84
C GLU A 269 10.43 -28.12 -6.45
N TYR A 270 10.38 -27.88 -5.14
CA TYR A 270 10.40 -26.56 -4.54
C TYR A 270 11.41 -26.49 -3.42
N ASP A 271 12.40 -25.63 -3.60
CA ASP A 271 13.39 -25.39 -2.57
C ASP A 271 12.73 -24.78 -1.31
N SER A 272 13.08 -25.31 -0.15
CA SER A 272 12.41 -25.01 1.12
C SER A 272 13.12 -23.89 1.86
N SER A 273 12.35 -23.00 2.50
CA SER A 273 12.89 -21.80 3.14
C SER A 273 13.57 -22.06 4.50
N SER A 274 14.56 -22.95 4.56
CA SER A 274 15.66 -22.96 5.56
C SER A 274 16.73 -24.06 5.34
N SER A 275 17.27 -24.21 4.12
CA SER A 275 18.65 -24.70 3.92
C SER A 275 19.09 -24.49 2.48
N LEU A 276 20.29 -23.94 2.25
CA LEU A 276 20.83 -23.84 0.89
C LEU A 276 21.41 -25.20 0.46
N LEU A 277 20.65 -25.94 -0.33
CA LEU A 277 21.06 -27.20 -0.97
C LEU A 277 20.87 -27.14 -2.49
N TRP A 278 21.67 -26.28 -3.14
CA TRP A 278 21.78 -26.21 -4.62
C TRP A 278 23.14 -26.70 -5.12
N THR A 279 23.60 -27.86 -4.66
CA THR A 279 24.52 -28.71 -5.43
C THR A 279 24.16 -30.19 -5.26
N ASN A 280 23.99 -30.86 -6.40
CA ASN A 280 23.69 -32.29 -6.63
C ASN A 280 22.20 -32.67 -6.77
N GLU A 281 21.85 -33.19 -7.95
CA GLU A 281 21.60 -34.64 -8.09
C GLU A 281 21.88 -35.11 -9.53
N GLU A 282 22.44 -36.31 -9.66
CA GLU A 282 22.46 -37.10 -10.91
C GLU A 282 21.95 -38.53 -10.58
N PRO A 283 21.42 -39.27 -11.58
CA PRO A 283 20.27 -40.17 -11.36
C PRO A 283 20.59 -41.54 -10.72
N PRO A 284 19.58 -42.19 -10.10
CA PRO A 284 19.79 -43.41 -9.32
C PRO A 284 20.09 -44.64 -10.18
N SER A 285 21.24 -45.26 -9.91
CA SER A 285 21.63 -46.56 -10.46
C SER A 285 21.13 -47.74 -9.59
N ARG A 286 20.64 -48.79 -10.25
CA ARG A 286 20.17 -50.04 -9.60
C ARG A 286 21.29 -50.77 -8.84
N THR A 287 21.06 -51.17 -7.59
CA THR A 287 21.65 -52.41 -7.04
C THR A 287 20.80 -53.05 -5.92
N ARG A 288 21.10 -54.30 -5.57
CA ARG A 288 20.17 -55.26 -4.92
C ARG A 288 20.89 -56.19 -3.93
N SER A 289 20.56 -56.12 -2.64
CA SER A 289 20.88 -57.13 -1.58
C SER A 289 20.27 -56.67 -0.24
N THR A 290 19.31 -57.31 0.46
CA THR A 290 19.09 -58.68 0.98
C THR A 290 19.73 -59.01 2.35
N LYS A 291 18.88 -59.45 3.30
CA LYS A 291 19.14 -60.10 4.63
C LYS A 291 19.49 -59.13 5.79
N SER A 292 19.04 -59.35 7.04
CA SER A 292 18.12 -60.36 7.64
C SER A 292 17.64 -59.98 9.06
N SER A 293 16.41 -60.36 9.43
CA SER A 293 15.88 -60.44 10.82
C SER A 293 16.30 -61.78 11.50
N PRO A 294 15.83 -62.20 12.71
CA PRO A 294 14.93 -61.59 13.73
C PRO A 294 15.62 -61.58 15.15
N ALA A 295 15.02 -61.62 16.36
CA ALA A 295 13.64 -61.73 16.90
C ALA A 295 13.59 -61.18 18.36
N GLY A 296 12.39 -60.94 18.91
CA GLY A 296 12.16 -60.71 20.36
C GLY A 296 10.77 -60.13 20.69
N ALA A 297 9.89 -60.90 21.35
CA ALA A 297 8.52 -60.50 21.68
C ALA A 297 8.41 -59.67 22.98
N SER A 298 7.31 -58.95 23.23
CA SER A 298 6.20 -59.42 24.10
C SER A 298 4.91 -58.56 23.97
N GLN A 299 3.75 -59.16 24.24
CA GLN A 299 2.43 -58.52 24.44
C GLN A 299 2.36 -57.94 25.89
N SER A 300 1.52 -56.98 26.31
CA SER A 300 0.06 -56.76 26.19
C SER A 300 -0.27 -55.24 26.15
N ASP A 301 -1.48 -54.67 26.09
CA ASP A 301 -2.84 -55.08 26.50
C ASP A 301 -3.96 -54.49 25.59
N SER A 302 -5.15 -55.10 25.63
CA SER A 302 -6.31 -54.72 24.80
C SER A 302 -7.43 -54.04 25.60
N ALA A 303 -7.65 -52.75 25.37
CA ALA A 303 -8.87 -52.04 25.79
C ALA A 303 -9.33 -50.91 24.84
N ALA A 304 -8.40 -50.31 24.07
CA ALA A 304 -8.69 -49.17 23.18
C ALA A 304 -9.32 -49.55 21.81
N ALA A 305 -9.51 -50.84 21.52
CA ALA A 305 -9.89 -51.32 20.18
C ALA A 305 -11.34 -51.00 19.78
N THR A 306 -12.25 -50.80 20.75
CA THR A 306 -13.70 -50.68 20.46
C THR A 306 -14.07 -49.33 19.82
N THR A 307 -13.43 -48.23 20.23
CA THR A 307 -13.58 -46.90 19.59
C THR A 307 -12.75 -46.75 18.32
N ALA A 308 -11.68 -47.53 18.14
CA ALA A 308 -10.96 -47.58 16.86
C ALA A 308 -11.82 -48.23 15.75
N ASN A 309 -12.65 -49.22 16.09
CA ASN A 309 -13.47 -49.94 15.13
C ASN A 309 -14.66 -49.14 14.58
N SER A 310 -15.17 -48.13 15.27
CA SER A 310 -16.19 -47.21 14.71
C SER A 310 -15.59 -46.24 13.69
N LEU A 311 -14.31 -45.86 13.84
CA LEU A 311 -13.59 -45.04 12.85
C LEU A 311 -13.19 -45.83 11.59
N ASN A 312 -13.04 -47.16 11.68
CA ASN A 312 -12.78 -48.02 10.51
C ASN A 312 -13.90 -48.00 9.45
N ILE A 313 -15.12 -47.56 9.80
CA ILE A 313 -16.21 -47.33 8.82
C ILE A 313 -15.87 -46.14 7.92
N LEU A 314 -15.28 -45.07 8.46
CA LEU A 314 -14.82 -43.91 7.70
C LEU A 314 -13.63 -44.28 6.80
N GLY A 315 -12.70 -45.09 7.31
CA GLY A 315 -11.57 -45.62 6.52
C GLY A 315 -12.00 -46.43 5.30
N ARG A 316 -13.02 -47.30 5.45
CA ARG A 316 -13.59 -48.08 4.34
C ARG A 316 -14.20 -47.24 3.22
N TRP A 317 -14.70 -46.05 3.51
CA TRP A 317 -15.17 -45.11 2.48
C TRP A 317 -14.02 -44.31 1.89
N GLY A 318 -13.00 -43.99 2.70
CA GLY A 318 -11.74 -43.43 2.22
C GLY A 318 -11.16 -44.25 1.06
N ASP A 319 -10.90 -45.54 1.26
CA ASP A 319 -10.33 -46.41 0.23
C ASP A 319 -11.21 -46.58 -1.01
N ALA A 320 -12.54 -46.53 -0.86
CA ALA A 320 -13.49 -46.68 -1.96
C ALA A 320 -13.59 -45.45 -2.89
N PHE A 321 -13.22 -44.27 -2.38
CA PHE A 321 -13.23 -42.99 -3.11
C PHE A 321 -11.85 -42.35 -3.25
N ALA A 322 -10.78 -43.04 -2.84
CA ALA A 322 -9.39 -42.56 -2.87
C ALA A 322 -8.80 -42.50 -4.29
N ALA A 323 -9.31 -41.59 -5.12
CA ALA A 323 -8.45 -40.95 -6.11
C ALA A 323 -7.38 -40.15 -5.33
N SER A 324 -6.10 -40.38 -5.61
CA SER A 324 -4.98 -39.76 -4.90
C SER A 324 -4.81 -38.27 -5.27
N GLN A 325 -5.77 -37.43 -4.90
CA GLN A 325 -5.61 -35.98 -4.87
C GLN A 325 -5.08 -35.57 -3.50
N ALA A 326 -3.82 -35.13 -3.46
CA ALA A 326 -3.27 -34.49 -2.28
C ALA A 326 -4.01 -33.16 -2.06
N VAL A 327 -4.81 -33.08 -0.99
CA VAL A 327 -5.54 -31.87 -0.63
C VAL A 327 -4.51 -30.79 -0.24
N PRO A 328 -4.54 -29.58 -0.85
CA PRO A 328 -3.65 -28.49 -0.47
C PRO A 328 -3.79 -28.13 1.01
N SER A 329 -2.68 -27.76 1.64
CA SER A 329 -2.68 -27.25 3.02
C SER A 329 -3.57 -26.01 3.15
N LEU A 330 -4.51 -26.04 4.10
CA LEU A 330 -5.44 -24.92 4.34
C LEU A 330 -4.71 -23.66 4.82
N ASN A 331 -4.97 -22.52 4.18
CA ASN A 331 -4.57 -21.22 4.72
C ASN A 331 -5.53 -20.82 5.86
N ILE A 332 -5.11 -21.07 7.10
CA ILE A 332 -5.89 -20.78 8.31
C ILE A 332 -6.22 -19.28 8.45
N THR A 333 -5.33 -18.39 8.00
CA THR A 333 -5.58 -16.94 8.03
C THR A 333 -6.72 -16.56 7.10
N ASP A 334 -6.71 -17.01 5.85
CA ASP A 334 -7.80 -16.71 4.91
C ASP A 334 -9.14 -17.30 5.37
N LEU A 335 -9.12 -18.48 6.01
CA LEU A 335 -10.31 -19.06 6.63
C LEU A 335 -10.84 -18.23 7.82
N GLU A 336 -9.96 -17.68 8.67
CA GLU A 336 -10.37 -16.75 9.73
C GLU A 336 -11.01 -15.48 9.14
N LEU A 337 -10.40 -14.91 8.09
CA LEU A 337 -10.89 -13.71 7.42
C LEU A 337 -12.23 -13.94 6.70
N MET A 338 -12.43 -15.13 6.12
CA MET A 338 -13.71 -15.52 5.52
C MET A 338 -14.79 -15.77 6.57
N MET A 339 -14.45 -16.39 7.70
CA MET A 339 -15.36 -16.53 8.84
C MET A 339 -15.76 -15.16 9.41
N GLN A 340 -14.81 -14.23 9.52
CA GLN A 340 -15.07 -12.84 9.92
C GLN A 340 -15.99 -12.13 8.92
N TRP A 341 -15.85 -12.40 7.61
CA TRP A 341 -16.78 -11.88 6.60
C TRP A 341 -18.19 -12.34 6.90
N CYS A 342 -18.41 -13.66 6.98
CA CYS A 342 -19.72 -14.29 7.17
C CYS A 342 -20.39 -13.99 8.52
N ASN A 343 -19.64 -13.59 9.54
CA ASN A 343 -20.17 -13.30 10.88
C ASN A 343 -20.38 -11.79 11.14
N SER A 344 -19.49 -10.94 10.63
CA SER A 344 -19.37 -9.55 11.09
C SER A 344 -19.18 -8.52 9.96
N THR A 345 -18.30 -8.75 8.99
CA THR A 345 -17.93 -7.69 8.02
C THR A 345 -19.03 -7.37 7.01
N HIS A 346 -19.80 -8.36 6.54
CA HIS A 346 -20.89 -8.15 5.57
C HIS A 346 -21.91 -7.09 6.04
N LYS A 347 -22.16 -7.00 7.36
CA LYS A 347 -23.07 -6.03 7.98
C LYS A 347 -22.68 -4.58 7.76
N SER A 348 -21.39 -4.31 7.52
CA SER A 348 -20.90 -2.96 7.22
C SER A 348 -21.34 -2.49 5.83
N VAL A 349 -21.43 -3.42 4.87
CA VAL A 349 -21.82 -3.17 3.47
C VAL A 349 -23.33 -3.34 3.25
N SER A 350 -24.00 -4.04 4.16
CA SER A 350 -25.44 -4.30 4.14
C SER A 350 -26.27 -3.09 4.58
N ARG A 351 -27.42 -2.91 3.95
CA ARG A 351 -28.49 -1.98 4.34
C ARG A 351 -29.60 -2.79 4.99
N GLY A 352 -29.49 -2.98 6.31
CA GLY A 352 -30.43 -3.79 7.11
C GLY A 352 -30.58 -5.24 6.64
N GLU A 353 -31.61 -5.90 7.15
CA GLU A 353 -31.94 -7.31 6.83
C GLU A 353 -32.22 -7.52 5.33
N HIS A 354 -32.77 -6.49 4.65
CA HIS A 354 -33.15 -6.55 3.24
C HIS A 354 -32.00 -6.86 2.27
N THR A 355 -30.75 -6.54 2.62
CA THR A 355 -29.58 -6.84 1.78
C THR A 355 -28.50 -7.66 2.47
N ASP A 356 -28.71 -8.06 3.73
CA ASP A 356 -27.79 -8.92 4.49
C ASP A 356 -27.47 -10.22 3.74
N HIS A 357 -28.50 -10.93 3.27
CA HIS A 357 -28.33 -12.20 2.55
C HIS A 357 -27.49 -12.08 1.27
N ILE A 358 -27.56 -10.94 0.57
CA ILE A 358 -26.75 -10.69 -0.63
C ILE A 358 -25.26 -10.58 -0.26
N TRP A 359 -24.92 -9.72 0.71
CA TRP A 359 -23.51 -9.54 1.10
C TRP A 359 -22.95 -10.72 1.88
N ARG A 360 -23.79 -11.41 2.65
CA ARG A 360 -23.38 -12.55 3.50
C ARG A 360 -23.21 -13.84 2.73
N PHE A 361 -24.11 -14.15 1.80
CA PHE A 361 -24.12 -15.42 1.06
C PHE A 361 -23.75 -15.21 -0.41
N ARG A 362 -24.51 -14.40 -1.16
CA ARG A 362 -24.31 -14.27 -2.63
C ARG A 362 -22.95 -13.71 -3.00
N ALA A 363 -22.48 -12.67 -2.30
CA ALA A 363 -21.15 -12.12 -2.54
C ALA A 363 -20.03 -13.12 -2.21
N SER A 364 -20.24 -14.04 -1.27
CA SER A 364 -19.30 -15.12 -0.97
C SER A 364 -19.34 -16.26 -1.99
N GLU A 365 -20.51 -16.61 -2.51
CA GLU A 365 -20.65 -17.55 -3.64
C GLU A 365 -19.95 -17.00 -4.90
N GLU A 366 -20.18 -15.73 -5.23
CA GLU A 366 -19.47 -15.02 -6.32
C GLU A 366 -17.96 -14.95 -6.10
N ALA A 367 -17.50 -14.80 -4.85
CA ALA A 367 -16.08 -14.74 -4.51
C ALA A 367 -15.35 -16.05 -4.79
N ILE A 368 -16.00 -17.20 -4.61
CA ILE A 368 -15.40 -18.52 -4.88
C ILE A 368 -15.01 -18.66 -6.36
N THR A 369 -15.79 -18.07 -7.28
CA THR A 369 -15.51 -18.10 -8.72
C THR A 369 -14.69 -16.91 -9.20
N HIS A 370 -14.60 -15.82 -8.42
CA HIS A 370 -13.95 -14.57 -8.80
C HIS A 370 -12.85 -14.17 -7.79
N PRO A 371 -11.58 -14.56 -8.02
CA PRO A 371 -10.48 -14.34 -7.07
C PRO A 371 -10.27 -12.88 -6.65
N PHE A 372 -10.51 -11.92 -7.54
CA PHE A 372 -10.44 -10.49 -7.21
C PHE A 372 -11.45 -10.09 -6.12
N LEU A 373 -12.68 -10.64 -6.17
CA LEU A 373 -13.69 -10.39 -5.15
C LEU A 373 -13.29 -11.07 -3.84
N MET A 374 -12.84 -12.33 -3.88
CA MET A 374 -12.37 -13.04 -2.68
C MET A 374 -11.31 -12.23 -1.94
N HIS A 375 -10.24 -11.82 -2.62
CA HIS A 375 -9.22 -10.96 -2.02
C HIS A 375 -9.82 -9.65 -1.47
N GLY A 376 -10.80 -9.03 -2.13
CA GLY A 376 -11.51 -7.87 -1.58
C GLY A 376 -12.27 -8.16 -0.27
N LEU A 377 -12.99 -9.29 -0.18
CA LEU A 377 -13.72 -9.69 1.03
C LEU A 377 -12.75 -9.93 2.20
N LEU A 378 -11.66 -10.67 1.93
CA LEU A 378 -10.62 -10.96 2.93
C LEU A 378 -9.88 -9.68 3.36
N ALA A 379 -9.60 -8.77 2.43
CA ALA A 379 -8.98 -7.48 2.72
C ALA A 379 -9.83 -6.63 3.68
N LEU A 380 -11.14 -6.50 3.41
CA LEU A 380 -12.04 -5.75 4.28
C LEU A 380 -12.21 -6.42 5.64
N SER A 381 -12.30 -7.76 5.70
CA SER A 381 -12.35 -8.50 6.97
C SER A 381 -11.08 -8.35 7.80
N SER A 382 -9.91 -8.37 7.18
CA SER A 382 -8.63 -8.18 7.87
C SER A 382 -8.50 -6.77 8.42
N LEU A 383 -8.93 -5.76 7.65
CA LEU A 383 -9.00 -4.37 8.10
C LEU A 383 -9.99 -4.21 9.26
N HIS A 384 -11.18 -4.83 9.16
CA HIS A 384 -12.19 -4.84 10.22
C HIS A 384 -11.62 -5.43 11.53
N ILE A 385 -10.93 -6.57 11.47
CA ILE A 385 -10.26 -7.17 12.64
C ILE A 385 -9.20 -6.23 13.22
N ALA A 386 -8.34 -5.63 12.39
CA ALA A 386 -7.30 -4.71 12.85
C ALA A 386 -7.87 -3.49 13.60
N ARG A 387 -9.09 -3.07 13.25
CA ARG A 387 -9.81 -1.93 13.83
C ARG A 387 -10.60 -2.28 15.10
N THR A 388 -11.09 -3.52 15.23
CA THR A 388 -11.97 -3.93 16.36
C THR A 388 -11.33 -4.84 17.41
N LYS A 389 -10.33 -5.66 17.07
CA LYS A 389 -9.61 -6.44 18.09
C LYS A 389 -8.68 -5.54 18.92
N HIS A 390 -8.70 -5.75 20.24
CA HIS A 390 -7.83 -5.05 21.20
C HIS A 390 -6.37 -5.53 21.19
N ASP A 391 -6.02 -6.56 20.41
CA ASP A 391 -4.63 -7.03 20.30
C ASP A 391 -3.78 -6.07 19.44
N THR A 392 -3.06 -5.18 20.14
CA THR A 392 -2.15 -4.21 19.55
C THR A 392 -0.94 -4.85 18.85
N GLN A 393 -0.54 -6.08 19.21
CA GLN A 393 0.58 -6.79 18.58
C GLN A 393 0.18 -7.43 17.25
N GLN A 394 -1.04 -7.94 17.13
CA GLN A 394 -1.56 -8.50 15.88
C GLN A 394 -2.08 -7.45 14.90
N ARG A 395 -2.45 -6.24 15.37
CA ARG A 395 -2.97 -5.16 14.51
C ARG A 395 -2.10 -4.85 13.28
N PRO A 396 -0.76 -4.70 13.36
CA PRO A 396 0.09 -4.49 12.18
C PRO A 396 0.06 -5.66 11.19
N ILE A 397 -0.09 -6.90 11.66
CA ILE A 397 -0.17 -8.11 10.84
C ILE A 397 -1.47 -8.11 10.03
N TYR A 398 -2.61 -7.86 10.68
CA TYR A 398 -3.90 -7.76 9.99
C TYR A 398 -3.98 -6.55 9.05
N LEU A 399 -3.34 -5.41 9.37
CA LEU A 399 -3.20 -4.29 8.42
C LEU A 399 -2.35 -4.66 7.20
N SER A 400 -1.22 -5.35 7.40
CA SER A 400 -0.37 -5.83 6.30
C SER A 400 -1.11 -6.81 5.39
N THR A 401 -1.83 -7.75 5.99
CA THR A 401 -2.66 -8.74 5.29
C THR A 401 -3.81 -8.08 4.52
N ALA A 402 -4.45 -7.06 5.10
CA ALA A 402 -5.48 -6.27 4.44
C ALA A 402 -4.95 -5.57 3.18
N VAL A 403 -3.77 -4.95 3.27
CA VAL A 403 -3.11 -4.28 2.14
C VAL A 403 -2.64 -5.28 1.08
N ALA A 404 -2.13 -6.44 1.47
CA ALA A 404 -1.68 -7.48 0.54
C ALA A 404 -2.85 -8.02 -0.30
N HIS A 405 -3.94 -8.43 0.35
CA HIS A 405 -5.15 -8.87 -0.33
C HIS A 405 -5.75 -7.76 -1.19
N GLN A 406 -5.84 -6.51 -0.70
CA GLN A 406 -6.35 -5.39 -1.49
C GLN A 406 -5.50 -5.13 -2.75
N ALA A 407 -4.18 -5.27 -2.67
CA ALA A 407 -3.29 -5.10 -3.82
C ALA A 407 -3.49 -6.20 -4.87
N GLN A 408 -3.63 -7.47 -4.45
CA GLN A 408 -3.95 -8.60 -5.34
C GLN A 408 -5.33 -8.42 -5.98
N ALA A 409 -6.33 -8.05 -5.19
CA ALA A 409 -7.69 -7.78 -5.64
C ALA A 409 -7.72 -6.71 -6.74
N LEU A 410 -7.06 -5.57 -6.50
CA LEU A 410 -6.98 -4.48 -7.47
C LEU A 410 -6.21 -4.85 -8.75
N ALA A 411 -5.18 -5.70 -8.67
CA ALA A 411 -4.46 -6.18 -9.86
C ALA A 411 -5.38 -7.02 -10.75
N LEU A 412 -5.97 -8.08 -10.17
CA LEU A 412 -6.87 -9.00 -10.87
C LEU A 412 -8.15 -8.31 -11.37
N PHE A 413 -8.67 -7.35 -10.62
CA PHE A 413 -9.84 -6.56 -11.02
C PHE A 413 -9.55 -5.66 -12.23
N ARG A 414 -8.37 -5.03 -12.29
CA ARG A 414 -7.97 -4.16 -13.43
C ARG A 414 -7.92 -4.91 -14.75
N GLU A 415 -7.50 -6.17 -14.73
CA GLU A 415 -7.50 -7.04 -15.90
C GLU A 415 -8.91 -7.33 -16.44
N ARG A 416 -9.95 -7.21 -15.59
CA ARG A 416 -11.36 -7.46 -15.94
C ARG A 416 -12.17 -6.21 -16.24
N LEU A 417 -11.64 -5.00 -16.00
CA LEU A 417 -12.34 -3.73 -16.24
C LEU A 417 -12.75 -3.51 -17.71
N SER A 418 -12.07 -4.14 -18.67
CA SER A 418 -12.38 -4.02 -20.10
C SER A 418 -13.40 -5.06 -20.62
N ASP A 419 -13.74 -6.07 -19.82
CA ASP A 419 -14.63 -7.19 -20.17
C ASP A 419 -15.67 -7.39 -19.05
N ILE A 420 -16.57 -6.42 -18.87
CA ILE A 420 -17.69 -6.52 -17.94
C ILE A 420 -18.89 -7.15 -18.67
N ASN A 421 -19.31 -8.32 -18.21
CA ASN A 421 -20.31 -9.16 -18.86
C ASN A 421 -21.20 -9.89 -17.83
N SER A 422 -22.16 -10.69 -18.29
CA SER A 422 -23.18 -11.31 -17.42
C SER A 422 -22.66 -12.35 -16.42
N SER A 423 -21.45 -12.90 -16.61
CA SER A 423 -20.87 -13.84 -15.63
C SER A 423 -20.11 -13.13 -14.51
N ASN A 424 -19.50 -11.96 -14.76
CA ASN A 424 -18.70 -11.25 -13.74
C ASN A 424 -19.36 -9.97 -13.19
N ALA A 425 -20.44 -9.47 -13.78
CA ALA A 425 -21.11 -8.22 -13.40
C ALA A 425 -21.38 -8.07 -11.89
N ARG A 426 -21.88 -9.13 -11.24
CA ARG A 426 -22.16 -9.17 -9.79
C ARG A 426 -20.88 -9.02 -8.98
N ALA A 427 -19.87 -9.82 -9.30
CA ALA A 427 -18.58 -9.75 -8.62
C ALA A 427 -17.85 -8.42 -8.83
N MET A 428 -17.87 -7.85 -10.04
CA MET A 428 -17.30 -6.53 -10.35
C MET A 428 -17.96 -5.42 -9.51
N PHE A 429 -19.29 -5.43 -9.39
CA PHE A 429 -20.04 -4.49 -8.55
C PHE A 429 -19.78 -4.69 -7.05
N ALA A 430 -19.80 -5.95 -6.58
CA ALA A 430 -19.55 -6.31 -5.19
C ALA A 430 -18.16 -5.85 -4.74
N PHE A 431 -17.13 -6.13 -5.56
CA PHE A 431 -15.76 -5.72 -5.27
C PHE A 431 -15.63 -4.20 -5.25
N ALA A 432 -16.15 -3.51 -6.25
CA ALA A 432 -16.07 -2.04 -6.31
C ALA A 432 -16.75 -1.37 -5.12
N SER A 433 -17.84 -1.95 -4.60
CA SER A 433 -18.49 -1.50 -3.36
C SER A 433 -17.61 -1.77 -2.13
N VAL A 434 -17.06 -2.97 -1.98
CA VAL A 434 -16.14 -3.35 -0.90
C VAL A 434 -14.90 -2.45 -0.84
N VAL A 435 -14.35 -2.06 -1.99
CA VAL A 435 -13.22 -1.11 -2.10
C VAL A 435 -13.55 0.28 -1.51
N VAL A 436 -14.78 0.76 -1.66
CA VAL A 436 -15.21 2.03 -1.05
C VAL A 436 -15.20 1.92 0.48
N TYR A 437 -15.82 0.87 1.04
CA TYR A 437 -15.81 0.63 2.49
C TYR A 437 -14.41 0.40 3.07
N TYR A 438 -13.54 -0.29 2.31
CA TYR A 438 -12.13 -0.46 2.67
C TYR A 438 -11.44 0.90 2.80
N THR A 439 -11.69 1.81 1.86
CA THR A 439 -11.07 3.15 1.86
C THR A 439 -11.58 4.04 3.00
N PHE A 440 -12.84 3.90 3.42
CA PHE A 440 -13.32 4.54 4.65
C PHE A 440 -12.59 4.01 5.89
N GLY A 441 -12.47 2.68 6.02
CA GLY A 441 -11.87 2.03 7.19
C GLY A 441 -10.33 2.10 7.28
N LEU A 442 -9.64 2.63 6.26
CA LEU A 442 -8.19 2.80 6.29
C LEU A 442 -7.79 3.77 7.43
N PRO A 443 -6.74 3.45 8.21
CA PRO A 443 -6.18 4.40 9.18
C PRO A 443 -5.64 5.63 8.45
N HIS A 444 -6.07 6.81 8.88
CA HIS A 444 -5.50 8.07 8.41
C HIS A 444 -4.04 8.21 8.84
N ALA A 445 -3.27 9.00 8.09
CA ALA A 445 -1.99 9.49 8.58
C ALA A 445 -2.20 10.29 9.88
N PRO A 446 -1.28 10.21 10.87
CA PRO A 446 -1.35 11.05 12.06
C PRO A 446 -1.37 12.52 11.64
N GLU A 447 -2.28 13.28 12.26
CA GLU A 447 -2.65 14.68 11.99
C GLU A 447 -1.72 15.41 11.02
N SER A 448 -2.07 15.36 9.73
CA SER A 448 -1.51 16.29 8.77
C SER A 448 -1.95 17.69 9.16
N SER A 449 -0.99 18.55 9.52
CA SER A 449 -1.22 19.97 9.80
C SER A 449 -1.79 20.76 8.61
N ASP A 450 -1.91 20.12 7.44
CA ASP A 450 -2.62 20.64 6.27
C ASP A 450 -4.10 20.22 6.34
N PRO A 451 -5.04 21.18 6.49
CA PRO A 451 -6.48 20.91 6.47
C PRO A 451 -6.92 20.30 5.14
N TRP A 452 -6.30 20.70 4.03
CA TRP A 452 -6.70 20.25 2.70
C TRP A 452 -6.51 18.76 2.49
N ALA A 453 -5.55 18.12 3.15
CA ALA A 453 -5.38 16.67 3.07
C ALA A 453 -6.63 15.91 3.55
N ASN A 454 -7.31 16.38 4.60
CA ASN A 454 -8.55 15.75 5.09
C ASN A 454 -9.73 15.95 4.11
N VAL A 455 -9.78 17.11 3.45
CA VAL A 455 -10.80 17.45 2.44
C VAL A 455 -10.58 16.66 1.15
N ASP A 456 -9.35 16.63 0.64
CA ASP A 456 -8.94 15.90 -0.55
C ASP A 456 -9.14 14.38 -0.39
N ASP A 457 -8.84 13.81 0.79
CA ASP A 457 -9.12 12.40 1.13
C ASP A 457 -10.60 12.05 0.92
N LEU A 458 -11.52 12.92 1.35
CA LEU A 458 -12.96 12.69 1.18
C LEU A 458 -13.40 12.87 -0.28
N ILE A 459 -12.87 13.88 -0.98
CA ILE A 459 -13.11 14.07 -2.43
C ILE A 459 -12.59 12.87 -3.23
N GLN A 460 -11.46 12.28 -2.83
CA GLN A 460 -10.91 11.07 -3.45
C GLN A 460 -11.81 9.86 -3.20
N ILE A 461 -12.35 9.69 -1.99
CA ILE A 461 -13.34 8.64 -1.69
C ILE A 461 -14.61 8.79 -2.54
N PHE A 462 -15.12 10.01 -2.72
CA PHE A 462 -16.26 10.26 -3.59
C PHE A 462 -15.93 10.03 -5.08
N THR A 463 -14.72 10.37 -5.52
CA THR A 463 -14.23 10.06 -6.87
C THR A 463 -14.12 8.55 -7.09
N LEU A 464 -13.65 7.80 -6.10
CA LEU A 464 -13.59 6.33 -6.12
C LEU A 464 -14.98 5.70 -6.14
N ALA A 465 -15.92 6.20 -5.33
CA ALA A 465 -17.32 5.78 -5.36
C ALA A 465 -17.94 6.03 -6.75
N ARG A 466 -17.63 7.15 -7.41
CA ARG A 466 -18.06 7.41 -8.80
C ARG A 466 -17.47 6.44 -9.83
N GLY A 467 -16.31 5.83 -9.56
CA GLY A 467 -15.79 4.71 -10.36
C GLY A 467 -16.79 3.54 -10.46
N VAL A 468 -17.57 3.30 -9.40
CA VAL A 468 -18.66 2.30 -9.38
C VAL A 468 -19.74 2.63 -10.41
N GLN A 469 -19.97 3.91 -10.74
CA GLN A 469 -20.96 4.33 -11.75
C GLN A 469 -20.62 3.78 -13.15
N HIS A 470 -19.35 3.68 -13.52
CA HIS A 470 -18.94 3.13 -14.82
C HIS A 470 -19.28 1.64 -14.92
N ILE A 471 -18.94 0.88 -13.88
CA ILE A 471 -19.25 -0.54 -13.75
C ILE A 471 -20.77 -0.74 -13.77
N LEU A 472 -21.51 0.07 -13.02
CA LEU A 472 -22.98 0.04 -13.00
C LEU A 472 -23.59 0.28 -14.37
N LYS A 473 -23.09 1.23 -15.18
CA LYS A 473 -23.62 1.46 -16.53
C LYS A 473 -23.58 0.21 -17.42
N GLN A 474 -22.58 -0.66 -17.24
CA GLN A 474 -22.44 -1.91 -17.99
C GLN A 474 -23.16 -3.09 -17.30
N ALA A 475 -23.14 -3.14 -15.96
CA ALA A 475 -23.63 -4.27 -15.16
C ALA A 475 -25.12 -4.20 -14.77
N THR A 476 -25.74 -3.01 -14.79
CA THR A 476 -27.08 -2.77 -14.21
C THR A 476 -28.17 -3.68 -14.78
N SER A 477 -28.16 -3.96 -16.09
CA SER A 477 -29.16 -4.84 -16.72
C SER A 477 -29.12 -6.25 -16.14
N VAL A 478 -27.93 -6.78 -15.88
CA VAL A 478 -27.71 -8.11 -15.29
C VAL A 478 -28.10 -8.10 -13.82
N ILE A 479 -27.58 -7.15 -13.03
CA ILE A 479 -27.81 -7.08 -11.58
C ILE A 479 -29.29 -6.79 -11.27
N LYS A 480 -30.03 -6.08 -12.15
CA LYS A 480 -31.48 -5.89 -12.01
C LYS A 480 -32.34 -7.09 -12.45
N SER A 481 -31.76 -8.10 -13.10
CA SER A 481 -32.52 -9.25 -13.62
C SER A 481 -32.74 -10.37 -12.60
N ASP A 482 -32.16 -10.28 -11.41
CA ASP A 482 -32.20 -11.34 -10.38
C ASP A 482 -32.32 -10.80 -8.93
N GLU A 483 -31.99 -11.64 -7.95
CA GLU A 483 -32.02 -11.36 -6.51
C GLU A 483 -31.18 -10.13 -6.11
N TRP A 484 -30.10 -9.81 -6.83
CA TRP A 484 -29.26 -8.64 -6.57
C TRP A 484 -29.97 -7.31 -6.84
N SER A 485 -31.11 -7.32 -7.53
CA SER A 485 -31.96 -6.13 -7.75
C SER A 485 -32.35 -5.44 -6.45
N MET A 486 -32.38 -6.15 -5.32
CA MET A 486 -32.65 -5.59 -3.99
C MET A 486 -31.61 -4.55 -3.55
N ILE A 487 -30.38 -4.59 -4.08
CA ILE A 487 -29.34 -3.57 -3.78
C ILE A 487 -29.68 -2.21 -4.43
N PHE A 488 -30.46 -2.20 -5.52
CA PHE A 488 -30.93 -0.96 -6.14
C PHE A 488 -32.27 -0.46 -5.63
N LYS A 489 -33.01 -1.30 -4.88
CA LYS A 489 -34.19 -0.81 -4.17
C LYS A 489 -33.73 0.18 -3.12
N VAL A 490 -34.19 1.41 -3.26
CA VAL A 490 -34.20 2.42 -2.22
C VAL A 490 -35.61 2.35 -1.65
N GLU A 491 -35.75 2.38 -0.33
CA GLU A 491 -37.07 2.48 0.29
C GLU A 491 -37.69 3.83 -0.09
N ASP A 492 -39.01 3.89 -0.23
CA ASP A 492 -39.68 5.11 -0.64
C ASP A 492 -39.35 6.24 0.36
N LEU A 493 -38.84 7.36 -0.16
CA LEU A 493 -38.44 8.49 0.67
C LEU A 493 -39.67 9.01 1.42
N ASN A 494 -39.54 9.16 2.74
CA ASN A 494 -40.57 9.82 3.53
C ASN A 494 -40.68 11.28 3.06
N GLU A 495 -41.82 11.64 2.47
CA GLU A 495 -42.07 12.97 1.90
C GLU A 495 -41.93 14.09 2.94
N ASP A 496 -42.25 13.83 4.21
CA ASP A 496 -42.11 14.82 5.29
C ASP A 496 -40.63 15.05 5.62
N TYR A 497 -39.82 13.99 5.69
CA TYR A 497 -38.37 14.14 5.88
C TYR A 497 -37.69 14.80 4.69
N LEU A 498 -38.17 14.56 3.46
CA LEU A 498 -37.68 15.25 2.27
C LEU A 498 -38.04 16.74 2.30
N ARG A 499 -39.27 17.09 2.68
CA ARG A 499 -39.72 18.48 2.82
C ARG A 499 -38.92 19.22 3.88
N ASP A 500 -38.72 18.63 5.05
CA ASP A 500 -37.88 19.21 6.11
C ASP A 500 -36.42 19.39 5.64
N ALA A 501 -35.88 18.44 4.89
CA ALA A 501 -34.53 18.51 4.36
C ALA A 501 -34.41 19.63 3.31
N GLN A 502 -35.37 19.75 2.38
CA GLN A 502 -35.46 20.86 1.42
C GLN A 502 -35.52 22.21 2.15
N SER A 503 -36.39 22.35 3.15
CA SER A 503 -36.46 23.60 3.93
C SER A 503 -35.18 23.91 4.72
N SER A 504 -34.45 22.89 5.20
CA SER A 504 -33.13 23.11 5.80
C SER A 504 -32.05 23.60 4.79
N LEU A 505 -32.26 23.37 3.49
CA LEU A 505 -31.36 23.79 2.41
C LEU A 505 -31.82 25.05 1.66
N GLU A 506 -33.00 25.61 1.93
CA GLU A 506 -33.53 26.83 1.29
C GLU A 506 -32.47 27.95 1.24
N ARG A 507 -31.73 28.15 2.33
CA ARG A 507 -30.66 29.15 2.40
C ARG A 507 -29.50 28.89 1.44
N LEU A 508 -29.18 27.63 1.13
CA LEU A 508 -28.17 27.30 0.12
C LEU A 508 -28.69 27.54 -1.30
N HIS A 509 -29.98 27.29 -1.57
CA HIS A 509 -30.61 27.65 -2.85
C HIS A 509 -30.62 29.19 -3.06
N GLU A 510 -30.91 29.97 -2.02
CA GLU A 510 -30.78 31.44 -2.08
C GLU A 510 -29.36 31.88 -2.44
N VAL A 511 -28.34 31.30 -1.78
CA VAL A 511 -26.93 31.60 -2.03
C VAL A 511 -26.49 31.15 -3.44
N ASN A 512 -26.96 29.99 -3.91
CA ASN A 512 -26.71 29.49 -5.27
C ASN A 512 -27.19 30.49 -6.33
N ASN A 513 -28.42 30.98 -6.17
CA ASN A 513 -29.02 31.98 -7.05
C ASN A 513 -28.32 33.33 -6.95
N ALA A 514 -27.93 33.76 -5.75
CA ALA A 514 -27.20 35.02 -5.54
C ALA A 514 -25.79 35.00 -6.17
N CYS A 515 -25.09 33.86 -6.13
CA CYS A 515 -23.82 33.69 -6.82
C CYS A 515 -23.98 33.71 -8.35
N GLY A 516 -24.97 32.98 -8.89
CA GLY A 516 -25.26 33.01 -10.34
C GLY A 516 -25.67 34.39 -10.86
N ALA A 517 -26.29 35.24 -10.03
CA ALA A 517 -26.61 36.62 -10.38
C ALA A 517 -25.41 37.60 -10.29
N GLN A 518 -24.28 37.17 -9.74
CA GLN A 518 -23.05 37.97 -9.56
C GLN A 518 -21.90 37.54 -10.47
N ASP A 519 -21.89 36.28 -10.92
CA ASP A 519 -20.84 35.67 -11.72
C ASP A 519 -21.45 34.78 -12.82
N ASP A 520 -21.37 35.24 -14.07
CA ASP A 520 -21.85 34.50 -15.25
C ASP A 520 -21.14 33.14 -15.45
N THR A 521 -20.04 32.88 -14.75
CA THR A 521 -19.29 31.60 -14.79
C THR A 521 -19.71 30.61 -13.69
N HIS A 522 -20.60 31.01 -12.77
CA HIS A 522 -21.12 30.14 -11.71
C HIS A 522 -22.21 29.21 -12.25
N ASP A 523 -21.96 27.90 -12.19
CA ASP A 523 -22.89 26.87 -12.67
C ASP A 523 -24.06 26.63 -11.68
N THR A 524 -25.03 27.55 -11.68
CA THR A 524 -26.23 27.46 -10.83
C THR A 524 -26.97 26.14 -11.01
N ALA A 525 -27.02 25.61 -12.24
CA ALA A 525 -27.76 24.40 -12.55
C ALA A 525 -27.10 23.13 -11.96
N ALA A 526 -25.77 23.03 -12.01
CA ALA A 526 -25.05 21.93 -11.38
C ALA A 526 -25.17 21.94 -9.85
N TYR A 527 -25.16 23.13 -9.24
CA TYR A 527 -25.41 23.28 -7.79
C TYR A 527 -26.83 22.93 -7.40
N GLU A 528 -27.85 23.37 -8.16
CA GLU A 528 -29.26 23.12 -7.86
C GLU A 528 -29.55 21.62 -7.81
N ILE A 529 -29.12 20.90 -8.85
CA ILE A 529 -29.23 19.44 -8.94
C ILE A 529 -28.45 18.72 -7.83
N ALA A 530 -27.34 19.31 -7.36
CA ALA A 530 -26.56 18.76 -6.26
C ALA A 530 -27.22 18.99 -4.89
N LEU A 531 -27.94 20.11 -4.72
CA LEU A 531 -28.72 20.46 -3.53
C LEU A 531 -29.98 19.59 -3.41
N ASP A 532 -30.72 19.36 -4.51
CA ASP A 532 -31.86 18.43 -4.52
C ASP A 532 -31.45 17.04 -4.01
N ARG A 533 -30.33 16.53 -4.54
CA ARG A 533 -29.77 15.23 -4.12
C ARG A 533 -29.26 15.25 -2.68
N LEU A 534 -28.79 16.40 -2.19
CA LEU A 534 -28.40 16.58 -0.79
C LEU A 534 -29.62 16.49 0.13
N ALA A 535 -30.76 17.09 -0.26
CA ALA A 535 -32.02 16.95 0.47
C ALA A 535 -32.48 15.48 0.53
N GLU A 536 -32.44 14.76 -0.59
CA GLU A 536 -32.74 13.32 -0.62
C GLU A 536 -31.82 12.53 0.34
N MET A 537 -30.51 12.81 0.35
CA MET A 537 -29.54 12.14 1.23
C MET A 537 -29.82 12.43 2.72
N LEU A 538 -30.13 13.67 3.08
CA LEU A 538 -30.46 14.05 4.46
C LEU A 538 -31.77 13.41 4.93
N ALA A 539 -32.77 13.32 4.03
CA ALA A 539 -34.02 12.62 4.30
C ALA A 539 -33.80 11.11 4.52
N GLU A 540 -32.99 10.45 3.68
CA GLU A 540 -32.60 9.05 3.89
C GLU A 540 -31.90 8.86 5.25
N ALA A 541 -30.95 9.72 5.62
CA ALA A 541 -30.22 9.61 6.87
C ALA A 541 -31.13 9.66 8.12
N ARG A 542 -32.24 10.41 8.07
CA ARG A 542 -33.23 10.51 9.16
C ARG A 542 -34.06 9.24 9.37
N THR A 543 -34.13 8.34 8.39
CA THR A 543 -34.88 7.05 8.52
C THR A 543 -34.20 6.02 9.43
N GLY A 544 -32.97 6.29 9.90
CA GLY A 544 -32.17 5.33 10.68
C GLY A 544 -31.35 4.36 9.82
N LEU A 545 -31.48 4.40 8.49
CA LEU A 545 -30.63 3.70 7.51
C LEU A 545 -29.20 4.27 7.40
N SER A 546 -28.69 4.88 8.49
CA SER A 546 -27.37 5.49 8.57
C SER A 546 -26.29 4.53 8.10
N SER A 547 -25.79 4.78 6.90
CA SER A 547 -24.79 3.97 6.20
C SER A 547 -24.01 4.86 5.25
N VAL A 548 -22.70 4.63 5.15
CA VAL A 548 -21.82 5.30 4.17
C VAL A 548 -22.35 5.15 2.73
N SER A 549 -23.11 4.09 2.45
CA SER A 549 -23.78 3.88 1.16
C SER A 549 -24.70 5.03 0.72
N ILE A 550 -25.30 5.80 1.64
CA ILE A 550 -26.13 6.97 1.29
C ILE A 550 -25.25 8.09 0.73
N SER A 551 -24.21 8.51 1.46
CA SER A 551 -23.23 9.51 0.99
C SER A 551 -22.54 9.09 -0.32
N CYS A 552 -22.24 7.80 -0.48
CA CYS A 552 -21.69 7.29 -1.74
C CYS A 552 -22.71 7.33 -2.89
N ARG A 553 -24.00 7.07 -2.62
CA ARG A 553 -25.07 7.18 -3.63
C ARG A 553 -25.26 8.61 -4.11
N TRP A 554 -25.20 9.59 -3.20
CA TRP A 554 -25.15 11.01 -3.54
C TRP A 554 -24.00 11.28 -4.52
N ALA A 555 -22.77 10.92 -4.14
CA ALA A 555 -21.58 11.13 -4.96
C ALA A 555 -21.65 10.43 -6.33
N ILE A 556 -22.17 9.20 -6.39
CA ILE A 556 -22.40 8.44 -7.64
C ILE A 556 -23.41 9.12 -8.56
N ARG A 557 -24.46 9.73 -8.00
CA ARG A 557 -25.50 10.41 -8.77
C ARG A 557 -25.07 11.77 -9.32
N GLN A 558 -24.02 12.40 -8.74
CA GLN A 558 -23.66 13.77 -9.12
C GLN A 558 -23.27 13.99 -10.58
N LEU A 559 -23.46 15.23 -11.04
CA LEU A 559 -22.99 15.67 -12.35
C LEU A 559 -21.44 15.73 -12.36
N PRO A 560 -20.77 15.41 -13.49
CA PRO A 560 -19.32 15.60 -13.64
C PRO A 560 -18.89 17.03 -13.29
N GLU A 561 -19.65 18.02 -13.75
CA GLU A 561 -19.41 19.46 -13.59
C GLU A 561 -19.29 19.83 -12.10
N PHE A 562 -20.27 19.42 -11.28
CA PHE A 562 -20.23 19.63 -9.83
C PHE A 562 -19.03 18.96 -9.13
N MET A 563 -18.56 17.82 -9.64
CA MET A 563 -17.36 17.16 -9.09
C MET A 563 -16.05 17.87 -9.45
N GLU A 564 -16.02 18.59 -10.58
CA GLU A 564 -14.94 19.52 -10.88
C GLU A 564 -15.00 20.74 -9.94
N LEU A 565 -16.19 21.29 -9.64
CA LEU A 565 -16.34 22.37 -8.64
C LEU A 565 -15.84 21.97 -7.24
N LEU A 566 -16.08 20.72 -6.81
CA LEU A 566 -15.48 20.16 -5.60
C LEU A 566 -13.95 20.07 -5.67
N ARG A 567 -13.39 19.61 -6.80
CA ARG A 567 -11.94 19.48 -7.00
C ARG A 567 -11.22 20.84 -7.12
N GLU A 568 -11.88 21.81 -7.73
CA GLU A 568 -11.49 23.23 -7.76
C GLU A 568 -11.71 23.92 -6.41
N ARG A 569 -12.22 23.21 -5.40
CA ARG A 569 -12.41 23.70 -4.02
C ARG A 569 -13.32 24.93 -3.96
N LYS A 570 -14.34 24.98 -4.83
CA LYS A 570 -15.31 26.08 -4.88
C LYS A 570 -16.07 26.15 -3.55
N PRO A 571 -16.17 27.32 -2.90
CA PRO A 571 -16.65 27.37 -1.52
C PRO A 571 -18.07 26.84 -1.29
N LEU A 572 -19.02 27.07 -2.20
CA LEU A 572 -20.39 26.51 -2.05
C LEU A 572 -20.38 24.97 -2.11
N ALA A 573 -19.52 24.37 -2.95
CA ALA A 573 -19.34 22.92 -3.02
C ALA A 573 -18.72 22.37 -1.73
N LEU A 574 -17.77 23.10 -1.12
CA LEU A 574 -17.18 22.77 0.18
C LEU A 574 -18.17 22.92 1.34
N VAL A 575 -19.06 23.94 1.30
CA VAL A 575 -20.19 24.08 2.22
C VAL A 575 -21.08 22.85 2.15
N MET A 576 -21.48 22.40 0.96
CA MET A 576 -22.26 21.17 0.80
C MET A 576 -21.52 19.92 1.31
N LEU A 577 -20.18 19.88 1.20
CA LEU A 577 -19.36 18.80 1.76
C LEU A 577 -19.44 18.74 3.30
N ALA A 578 -19.63 19.88 3.98
CA ALA A 578 -19.81 19.92 5.44
C ALA A 578 -21.10 19.21 5.90
N TYR A 579 -22.17 19.21 5.10
CA TYR A 579 -23.42 18.53 5.43
C TYR A 579 -23.23 16.99 5.50
N HIS A 580 -22.30 16.44 4.71
CA HIS A 580 -21.90 15.03 4.86
C HIS A 580 -21.22 14.75 6.21
N CYS A 581 -20.54 15.73 6.80
CA CYS A 581 -19.80 15.54 8.04
C CYS A 581 -20.73 15.26 9.23
N VAL A 582 -21.97 15.77 9.22
CA VAL A 582 -23.00 15.42 10.22
C VAL A 582 -23.43 13.97 10.09
N VAL A 583 -23.74 13.49 8.88
CA VAL A 583 -24.05 12.07 8.63
C VAL A 583 -22.88 11.18 9.07
N PHE A 584 -21.65 11.62 8.83
CA PHE A 584 -20.44 10.93 9.23
C PHE A 584 -20.18 10.95 10.74
N HIS A 585 -20.53 12.03 11.43
CA HIS A 585 -20.45 12.14 12.88
C HIS A 585 -21.44 11.18 13.57
N HIS A 586 -22.65 11.02 13.03
CA HIS A 586 -23.60 10.00 13.50
C HIS A 586 -23.13 8.56 13.26
N LEU A 587 -22.21 8.36 12.31
CA LEU A 587 -21.59 7.07 12.00
C LEU A 587 -20.28 6.80 12.75
N ARG A 588 -19.82 7.70 13.63
CA ARG A 588 -18.51 7.62 14.32
C ARG A 588 -18.25 6.29 15.03
N ASP A 589 -19.29 5.67 15.57
CA ASP A 589 -19.22 4.42 16.34
C ASP A 589 -19.07 3.18 15.42
N ALA A 590 -19.28 3.34 14.10
CA ALA A 590 -18.91 2.32 13.13
C ALA A 590 -17.39 2.21 13.01
N TRP A 591 -16.85 0.99 13.06
CA TRP A 591 -15.41 0.70 13.10
C TRP A 591 -14.59 1.33 11.95
N TYR A 592 -15.24 1.52 10.80
CA TYR A 592 -14.68 2.09 9.58
C TYR A 592 -14.75 3.62 9.51
N MET A 593 -15.38 4.29 10.49
CA MET A 593 -15.64 5.73 10.43
C MET A 593 -14.82 6.52 11.44
N GLY A 594 -14.95 6.20 12.74
CA GLY A 594 -14.27 6.94 13.81
C GLY A 594 -14.51 8.46 13.74
N ASP A 595 -13.44 9.21 13.93
CA ASP A 595 -13.42 10.68 13.97
C ASP A 595 -13.38 11.37 12.59
N ARG A 596 -13.54 10.62 11.48
CA ARG A 596 -13.44 11.18 10.12
C ARG A 596 -14.38 12.37 9.90
N GLY A 597 -15.62 12.28 10.39
CA GLY A 597 -16.63 13.34 10.25
C GLY A 597 -16.21 14.65 10.91
N SER A 598 -15.74 14.59 12.17
CA SER A 598 -15.29 15.78 12.89
C SER A 598 -13.97 16.33 12.33
N ARG A 599 -13.01 15.50 11.92
CA ARG A 599 -11.76 16.00 11.31
C ARG A 599 -12.00 16.74 9.99
N VAL A 600 -12.88 16.23 9.13
CA VAL A 600 -13.22 16.93 7.88
C VAL A 600 -14.03 18.20 8.15
N ALA A 601 -14.95 18.19 9.11
CA ALA A 601 -15.69 19.40 9.52
C ALA A 601 -14.74 20.51 10.02
N ARG A 602 -13.78 20.17 10.88
CA ARG A 602 -12.76 21.12 11.36
C ARG A 602 -11.93 21.68 10.21
N ALA A 603 -11.45 20.82 9.32
CA ALA A 603 -10.68 21.26 8.15
C ALA A 603 -11.49 22.19 7.23
N LEU A 604 -12.77 21.88 7.01
CA LEU A 604 -13.68 22.74 6.23
C LEU A 604 -13.89 24.10 6.89
N TRP A 605 -14.03 24.17 8.22
CA TRP A 605 -14.13 25.43 8.95
C TRP A 605 -12.86 26.28 8.82
N GLU A 606 -11.68 25.66 8.89
CA GLU A 606 -10.39 26.34 8.76
C GLU A 606 -10.17 26.91 7.36
N VAL A 607 -10.60 26.23 6.28
CA VAL A 607 -10.38 26.68 4.88
C VAL A 607 -11.49 27.55 4.29
N LEU A 608 -12.68 27.59 4.90
CA LEU A 608 -13.80 28.44 4.43
C LEU A 608 -13.68 29.86 4.99
N ASP A 609 -13.78 30.86 4.11
CA ASP A 609 -13.87 32.27 4.50
C ASP A 609 -15.09 32.55 5.41
N ASP A 610 -15.01 33.62 6.21
CA ASP A 610 -16.08 34.05 7.14
C ASP A 610 -17.45 34.29 6.46
N LYS A 611 -17.49 34.59 5.16
CA LYS A 611 -18.75 34.70 4.41
C LYS A 611 -19.49 33.37 4.19
N TRP A 612 -18.80 32.24 4.30
CA TRP A 612 -19.37 30.90 4.08
C TRP A 612 -19.61 30.14 5.39
N ARG A 613 -18.81 30.39 6.44
CA ARG A 613 -18.93 29.77 7.76
C ARG A 613 -20.35 29.78 8.36
N PRO A 614 -21.16 30.86 8.28
CA PRO A 614 -22.53 30.87 8.78
C PRO A 614 -23.47 29.82 8.14
N LEU A 615 -23.14 29.31 6.94
CA LEU A 615 -23.94 28.28 6.26
C LEU A 615 -23.70 26.86 6.81
N ILE A 616 -22.68 26.68 7.66
CA ILE A 616 -22.30 25.41 8.28
C ILE A 616 -22.19 25.48 9.81
N GLU A 617 -22.39 26.65 10.42
CA GLU A 617 -22.25 26.87 11.87
C GLU A 617 -23.14 25.94 12.71
N SER A 618 -24.40 25.73 12.30
CA SER A 618 -25.31 24.76 12.94
C SER A 618 -24.77 23.33 12.94
N HIS A 619 -24.11 22.93 11.84
CA HIS A 619 -23.55 21.59 11.65
C HIS A 619 -22.26 21.42 12.48
N MET A 620 -21.48 22.49 12.62
CA MET A 620 -20.32 22.52 13.49
C MET A 620 -20.74 22.43 14.97
N LEU A 621 -21.81 23.14 15.37
CA LEU A 621 -22.37 23.05 16.72
C LEU A 621 -22.91 21.64 17.01
N GLU A 622 -23.52 20.98 16.04
CA GLU A 622 -23.98 19.59 16.16
C GLU A 622 -22.82 18.59 16.33
N ILE A 623 -21.70 18.79 15.62
CA ILE A 623 -20.53 17.91 15.65
C ILE A 623 -19.63 18.13 16.89
N PHE A 624 -19.51 19.36 17.38
CA PHE A 624 -18.54 19.76 18.41
C PHE A 624 -19.15 20.26 19.73
N GLY A 625 -20.43 20.62 19.75
CA GLY A 625 -21.10 21.20 20.92
C GLY A 625 -20.35 22.41 21.49
N GLU A 626 -20.09 22.38 22.79
CA GLU A 626 -19.33 23.43 23.51
C GLU A 626 -17.88 23.59 23.03
N THR A 627 -17.32 22.62 22.31
CA THR A 627 -15.96 22.68 21.74
C THR A 627 -15.92 23.26 20.31
N HIS A 628 -17.01 23.92 19.89
CA HIS A 628 -17.09 24.62 18.61
C HIS A 628 -15.88 25.57 18.40
N PRO A 629 -15.21 25.53 17.24
CA PRO A 629 -14.13 26.46 16.93
C PRO A 629 -14.69 27.88 16.76
N VAL A 630 -14.71 28.66 17.84
CA VAL A 630 -15.08 30.08 17.80
C VAL A 630 -13.97 30.85 17.07
N ASN A 631 -14.33 31.59 16.03
CA ASN A 631 -13.42 32.55 15.41
C ASN A 631 -13.15 33.67 16.43
N THR A 632 -11.97 33.66 17.04
CA THR A 632 -11.45 34.82 17.77
C THR A 632 -10.85 35.79 16.75
N PRO A 633 -11.48 36.93 16.44
CA PRO A 633 -10.79 37.98 15.70
C PRO A 633 -9.63 38.54 16.54
N ASP A 634 -8.52 38.89 15.87
CA ASP A 634 -7.36 39.54 16.49
C ASP A 634 -7.72 40.97 16.96
N THR A 635 -8.26 41.07 18.18
CA THR A 635 -8.46 42.36 18.87
C THR A 635 -8.03 42.28 20.34
N ALA A 636 -6.72 42.14 20.57
CA ALA A 636 -6.08 42.35 21.87
C ALA A 636 -4.68 42.92 21.68
N GLY A 637 -4.54 44.26 21.62
CA GLY A 637 -3.20 44.87 21.46
C GLY A 637 -3.09 46.36 21.18
N ILE A 638 -4.18 47.12 21.03
CA ILE A 638 -4.12 48.58 20.90
C ILE A 638 -5.10 49.23 21.89
N GLU A 639 -4.55 50.17 22.67
CA GLU A 639 -5.22 51.20 23.48
C GLU A 639 -6.20 50.75 24.59
N HIS A 640 -5.68 50.71 25.81
CA HIS A 640 -6.19 51.62 26.85
C HIS A 640 -5.05 52.13 27.74
N GLN A 641 -4.58 53.33 27.41
CA GLN A 641 -3.82 54.19 28.31
C GLN A 641 -4.74 55.36 28.68
N GLU A 642 -4.58 55.92 29.89
CA GLU A 642 -5.40 57.00 30.46
C GLU A 642 -6.85 56.61 30.87
N THR A 643 -7.46 57.13 31.94
CA THR A 643 -7.01 58.13 32.94
C THR A 643 -7.66 57.89 34.33
N ILE A 644 -6.87 58.08 35.40
CA ILE A 644 -7.19 58.74 36.68
C ILE A 644 -8.63 58.61 37.23
N SER A 645 -8.80 57.95 38.39
CA SER A 645 -8.71 58.64 39.71
C SER A 645 -8.68 57.69 40.91
#